data_AF-A0AA39Q406-F1
#
_entry.id   AF-A0AA39Q406-F1
#
_cell.length_a   1.000
_cell.length_b   1.000
_cell.length_c   1.000
_cell.angle_alpha   90.00
_cell.angle_beta   90.00
_cell.angle_gamma   90.00
#
_symmetry.space_group_name_H-M   'P 1'
#
loop_
_entity.id
_entity.type
_entity.pdbx_description
1 polymer ?
#
loop_
_entity_poly.entity_id
_entity_poly.type
_entity_poly.pdbx_seq_one_letter_code
_entity_poly.pdbx_strand_id
1 'polypeptide(L)'
;MSSTLPPALSKPLDVLLIDNFDSFTWNLYQQLCLLGAEVTVIRNDAISPEQFPELQLNSLIISPGPGHPKTDSGISRDAIEFFKGKVPVLGVCMGLECMVDVFGGEIAYAGEIMHGKVSRILHDSRGCFNGIAQGIKSTRYHSLSAAHTTLPAELAITATTDDSGVIMGVRHRQYTLEAVQYHPESILSEGGDALIRNFLALRGGTWEENPESRVLDTTLPPFEAKGGGKKIPSVLEKIYHQRLADVTQAQATPGSTMADLETLYALDVAPPLIPLLPRLASRPAVFAEVKRASPSKGPIAPTISPASQALTYALAGAHVVSVLTEPKWFLGSLQDMLHARLSVGTLPERPAILRKDFIFSRYQVLESRIWGADTILLIVGLLPEVALRDLYAYSLELGMEPLVEVNNAREMDLALSLPAKVIGVNNRNLHDFRVDMDTTTRLVDMAKGKDVILCALSGITSAADVSRYTSQGVDGVLIGETLMRAKDPAAFIRQLLPAPPAPPSEPPVPLVKICGVRTAEEALAIADAGADMLGLMFVASSKRYVPFDTAREICASIRALRFSCPPPPPPVLDNSSWFASHAARLTGFPLVVGVFQNQPLSEILHAVSACQLDAVQLHGSEPVEWAHHIPVPVIKAFHPESAGITQAGYHEFVLLDSLRDDGSGVSGGSGRVVDWEEAERVARRGPVILAGGLTLENVREGVGRVRPWGVDVSGGVEREGGEGKDLAKVAAFVRAAKGLGVE
;
A
#
# COMPACT_ATOMS: atom_id res chain seq x y z
N MET A 1 -48.29 31.65 13.69
CA MET A 1 -48.93 30.40 13.23
C MET A 1 -49.24 29.58 14.48
N SER A 2 -50.43 28.95 14.53
CA SER A 2 -51.14 28.47 15.73
C SER A 2 -50.28 28.07 16.94
N SER A 3 -50.36 28.85 18.04
CA SER A 3 -49.66 28.64 19.32
C SER A 3 -50.40 27.65 20.23
N THR A 4 -50.85 26.53 19.67
CA THR A 4 -51.66 25.55 20.41
C THR A 4 -50.91 24.25 20.44
N LEU A 5 -50.59 23.76 21.65
CA LEU A 5 -50.02 22.43 21.85
C LEU A 5 -50.80 21.36 21.07
N PRO A 6 -50.12 20.35 20.49
CA PRO A 6 -50.76 19.17 19.96
C PRO A 6 -51.73 18.55 20.98
N PRO A 7 -52.90 18.01 20.59
CA PRO A 7 -53.88 17.45 21.52
C PRO A 7 -53.35 16.36 22.45
N ALA A 8 -52.29 15.64 22.04
CA ALA A 8 -51.63 14.62 22.86
C ALA A 8 -50.85 15.22 24.04
N LEU A 9 -50.46 16.50 23.95
CA LEU A 9 -49.66 17.21 24.95
C LEU A 9 -50.48 18.18 25.82
N SER A 10 -51.76 18.36 25.52
CA SER A 10 -52.66 19.25 26.29
C SER A 10 -53.27 18.60 27.53
N LYS A 11 -52.94 17.34 27.81
CA LYS A 11 -53.34 16.62 29.04
C LYS A 11 -52.15 16.54 30.01
N PRO A 12 -52.37 16.32 31.32
CA PRO A 12 -51.30 15.96 32.23
C PRO A 12 -50.56 14.72 31.75
N LEU A 13 -49.22 14.80 31.73
CA LEU A 13 -48.32 13.74 31.30
C LEU A 13 -47.59 13.17 32.50
N ASP A 14 -47.50 11.85 32.59
CA ASP A 14 -46.68 11.23 33.63
C ASP A 14 -45.19 11.37 33.28
N VAL A 15 -44.75 10.80 32.16
CA VAL A 15 -43.37 10.97 31.65
C VAL A 15 -43.39 11.56 30.25
N LEU A 16 -42.68 12.67 30.03
CA LEU A 16 -42.36 13.17 28.69
C LEU A 16 -40.95 12.70 28.29
N LEU A 17 -40.85 11.91 27.23
CA LEU A 17 -39.59 11.47 26.63
C LEU A 17 -39.33 12.25 25.33
N ILE A 18 -38.27 13.05 25.29
CA ILE A 18 -37.83 13.74 24.08
C ILE A 18 -36.87 12.84 23.31
N ASP A 19 -37.30 12.41 22.12
CA ASP A 19 -36.57 11.59 21.16
C ASP A 19 -35.62 12.43 20.31
N ASN A 20 -34.32 12.24 20.49
CA ASN A 20 -33.25 12.83 19.70
C ASN A 20 -32.87 11.96 18.48
N PHE A 21 -33.86 11.31 17.86
CA PHE A 21 -33.71 10.50 16.65
C PHE A 21 -32.78 9.28 16.80
N ASP A 22 -32.86 8.59 17.94
CA ASP A 22 -32.07 7.39 18.19
C ASP A 22 -32.94 6.12 18.25
N SER A 23 -32.42 5.02 17.71
CA SER A 23 -33.11 3.72 17.76
C SER A 23 -33.32 3.19 19.20
N PHE A 24 -32.46 3.56 20.15
CA PHE A 24 -32.55 3.14 21.55
C PHE A 24 -33.62 3.91 22.34
N THR A 25 -34.17 5.01 21.82
CA THR A 25 -35.29 5.72 22.44
C THR A 25 -36.46 4.77 22.76
N TRP A 26 -36.76 3.84 21.84
CA TRP A 26 -37.87 2.91 22.01
C TRP A 26 -37.57 1.78 23.02
N ASN A 27 -36.31 1.43 23.22
CA ASN A 27 -35.90 0.52 24.30
C ASN A 27 -36.11 1.20 25.66
N LEU A 28 -35.75 2.48 25.77
CA LEU A 28 -35.97 3.27 26.98
C LEU A 28 -37.47 3.45 27.25
N TYR A 29 -38.26 3.78 26.22
CA TYR A 29 -39.74 3.82 26.29
C TYR A 29 -40.30 2.49 26.81
N GLN A 30 -39.87 1.36 26.23
CA GLN A 30 -40.33 0.05 26.64
C GLN A 30 -39.97 -0.25 28.09
N GLN A 31 -38.74 0.03 28.52
CA GLN A 31 -38.29 -0.16 29.89
C GLN A 31 -39.12 0.66 30.88
N LEU A 32 -39.39 1.92 30.58
CA LEU A 32 -40.24 2.81 31.39
C LEU A 32 -41.67 2.27 31.51
N CYS A 33 -42.29 1.86 30.40
CA CYS A 33 -43.64 1.30 30.41
C CYS A 33 -43.72 -0.03 31.19
N LEU A 34 -42.71 -0.90 31.06
CA LEU A 34 -42.63 -2.14 31.82
C LEU A 34 -42.49 -1.91 33.34
N LEU A 35 -41.92 -0.76 33.73
CA LEU A 35 -41.82 -0.33 35.12
C LEU A 35 -43.04 0.46 35.61
N GLY A 36 -44.07 0.61 34.77
CA GLY A 36 -45.39 1.15 35.13
C GLY A 36 -45.62 2.62 34.80
N ALA A 37 -44.70 3.29 34.10
CA ALA A 37 -44.86 4.70 33.72
C ALA A 37 -45.73 4.88 32.46
N GLU A 38 -46.57 5.92 32.44
CA GLU A 38 -47.27 6.36 31.21
C GLU A 38 -46.38 7.34 30.43
N VAL A 39 -45.72 6.85 29.38
CA VAL A 39 -44.73 7.63 28.63
C VAL A 39 -45.35 8.25 27.37
N THR A 40 -45.20 9.55 27.22
CA THR A 40 -45.49 10.29 25.99
C THR A 40 -44.17 10.64 25.30
N VAL A 41 -44.01 10.23 24.04
CA VAL A 41 -42.78 10.47 23.27
C VAL A 41 -43.03 11.58 22.25
N ILE A 42 -42.13 12.57 22.23
CA ILE A 42 -42.10 13.60 21.17
C ILE A 42 -40.70 13.67 20.57
N ARG A 43 -40.60 14.02 19.29
CA ARG A 43 -39.30 14.32 18.68
C ARG A 43 -38.77 15.66 19.17
N ASN A 44 -37.46 15.83 19.14
CA ASN A 44 -36.79 17.05 19.57
C ASN A 44 -37.07 18.29 18.69
N ASP A 45 -37.86 18.16 17.64
CA ASP A 45 -38.33 19.21 16.74
C ASP A 45 -39.87 19.35 16.71
N ALA A 46 -40.58 18.63 17.58
CA ALA A 46 -42.04 18.51 17.52
C ALA A 46 -42.81 19.72 18.07
N ILE A 47 -42.21 20.48 18.99
CA ILE A 47 -42.77 21.69 19.60
C ILE A 47 -41.67 22.74 19.73
N SER A 48 -42.04 24.00 19.98
CA SER A 48 -41.08 25.07 20.23
C SER A 48 -40.92 25.36 21.73
N PRO A 49 -39.76 25.90 22.18
CA PRO A 49 -39.52 26.21 23.59
C PRO A 49 -40.55 27.15 24.24
N GLU A 50 -41.19 28.02 23.45
CA GLU A 50 -42.24 28.93 23.93
C GLU A 50 -43.49 28.18 24.44
N GLN A 51 -43.65 26.91 24.06
CA GLN A 51 -44.79 26.08 24.45
C GLN A 51 -44.55 25.31 25.77
N PHE A 52 -43.32 25.27 26.29
CA PHE A 52 -43.02 24.56 27.55
C PHE A 52 -43.86 25.01 28.77
N PRO A 53 -44.21 26.31 28.94
CA PRO A 53 -45.08 26.73 30.04
C PRO A 53 -46.49 26.13 30.00
N GLU A 54 -46.96 25.66 28.84
CA GLU A 54 -48.27 25.05 28.68
C GLU A 54 -48.27 23.55 29.01
N LEU A 55 -47.09 22.93 29.09
CA LEU A 55 -46.95 21.50 29.39
C LEU A 55 -47.13 21.23 30.90
N GLN A 56 -47.92 20.22 31.22
CA GLN A 56 -48.05 19.68 32.57
C GLN A 56 -47.49 18.27 32.58
N LEU A 57 -46.29 18.09 33.11
CA LEU A 57 -45.63 16.77 33.21
C LEU A 57 -45.11 16.49 34.62
N ASN A 58 -45.05 15.22 35.02
CA ASN A 58 -44.44 14.82 36.29
C ASN A 58 -42.92 14.67 36.17
N SER A 59 -42.44 14.09 35.06
CA SER A 59 -41.01 13.80 34.83
C SER A 59 -40.60 14.02 33.37
N LEU A 60 -39.38 14.53 33.16
CA LEU A 60 -38.78 14.74 31.84
C LEU A 60 -37.62 13.76 31.62
N ILE A 61 -37.57 13.14 30.45
CA ILE A 61 -36.43 12.31 30.03
C ILE A 61 -35.94 12.79 28.67
N ILE A 62 -34.63 12.98 28.54
CA ILE A 62 -33.96 13.26 27.28
C ILE A 62 -33.29 11.99 26.79
N SER A 63 -33.72 11.48 25.64
CA SER A 63 -33.22 10.23 25.07
C SER A 63 -31.78 10.33 24.58
N PRO A 64 -31.14 9.18 24.28
CA PRO A 64 -29.96 9.15 23.43
C PRO A 64 -30.22 9.78 22.05
N GLY A 65 -29.13 10.15 21.36
CA GLY A 65 -29.17 10.84 20.07
C GLY A 65 -27.79 10.83 19.40
N PRO A 66 -27.72 10.77 18.06
CA PRO A 66 -26.47 10.98 17.33
C PRO A 66 -26.11 12.47 17.28
N GLY A 67 -24.85 12.76 16.93
CA GLY A 67 -24.40 14.14 16.70
C GLY A 67 -23.84 14.81 17.95
N HIS A 68 -23.94 16.13 18.01
CA HIS A 68 -23.41 16.97 19.10
C HIS A 68 -24.55 17.78 19.73
N PRO A 69 -24.58 17.98 21.07
CA PRO A 69 -25.71 18.63 21.75
C PRO A 69 -26.03 20.02 21.20
N LYS A 70 -25.01 20.83 20.84
CA LYS A 70 -25.22 22.17 20.29
C LYS A 70 -25.90 22.23 18.92
N THR A 71 -25.80 21.18 18.10
CA THR A 71 -26.24 21.20 16.69
C THR A 71 -27.41 20.27 16.41
N ASP A 72 -27.52 19.16 17.15
CA ASP A 72 -28.39 18.05 16.77
C ASP A 72 -29.48 17.73 17.82
N SER A 73 -29.44 18.34 19.01
CA SER A 73 -30.35 18.00 20.12
C SER A 73 -31.71 18.71 20.10
N GLY A 74 -31.96 19.55 19.09
CA GLY A 74 -33.21 20.31 18.97
C GLY A 74 -33.56 21.05 20.26
N ILE A 75 -34.79 20.86 20.75
CA ILE A 75 -35.30 21.50 21.97
C ILE A 75 -34.77 20.91 23.28
N SER A 76 -33.96 19.84 23.26
CA SER A 76 -33.57 19.11 24.46
C SER A 76 -32.81 19.97 25.47
N ARG A 77 -31.89 20.84 25.00
CA ARG A 77 -31.13 21.77 25.85
C ARG A 77 -32.06 22.79 26.51
N ASP A 78 -32.97 23.36 25.72
CA ASP A 78 -33.94 24.34 26.21
C ASP A 78 -34.92 23.71 27.21
N ALA A 79 -35.32 22.45 26.99
CA ALA A 79 -36.18 21.71 27.89
C ALA A 79 -35.49 21.45 29.24
N ILE A 80 -34.22 21.03 29.25
CA ILE A 80 -33.45 20.86 30.49
C ILE A 80 -33.40 22.17 31.27
N GLU A 81 -33.05 23.28 30.61
CA GLU A 81 -32.95 24.58 31.28
C GLU A 81 -34.31 25.06 31.81
N PHE A 82 -35.39 24.87 31.05
CA PHE A 82 -36.72 25.29 31.46
C PHE A 82 -37.27 24.46 32.62
N PHE A 83 -37.11 23.13 32.59
CA PHE A 83 -37.71 22.21 33.56
C PHE A 83 -36.84 21.95 34.79
N LYS A 84 -35.59 22.41 34.78
CA LYS A 84 -34.68 22.41 35.92
C LYS A 84 -35.35 23.01 37.16
N GLY A 85 -35.36 22.24 38.25
CA GLY A 85 -35.94 22.65 39.53
C GLY A 85 -37.47 22.70 39.55
N LYS A 86 -38.15 22.19 38.51
CA LYS A 86 -39.63 22.07 38.45
C LYS A 86 -40.05 20.62 38.53
N VAL A 87 -39.44 19.76 37.73
CA VAL A 87 -39.70 18.31 37.64
C VAL A 87 -38.38 17.54 37.68
N PRO A 88 -38.38 16.23 38.00
CA PRO A 88 -37.20 15.40 37.81
C PRO A 88 -36.82 15.35 36.33
N VAL A 89 -35.52 15.46 36.04
CA VAL A 89 -34.99 15.34 34.67
C VAL A 89 -33.92 14.25 34.62
N LEU A 90 -34.11 13.28 33.73
CA LEU A 90 -33.11 12.25 33.42
C LEU A 90 -32.53 12.46 32.02
N GLY A 91 -31.21 12.49 31.91
CA GLY A 91 -30.52 12.45 30.61
C GLY A 91 -29.86 11.09 30.34
N VAL A 92 -30.00 10.57 29.13
CA VAL A 92 -29.27 9.34 28.69
C VAL A 92 -28.44 9.65 27.44
N CYS A 93 -27.15 9.33 27.47
CA CYS A 93 -26.19 9.56 26.38
C CYS A 93 -26.19 11.04 25.92
N MET A 94 -26.81 11.36 24.77
CA MET A 94 -27.07 12.74 24.33
C MET A 94 -27.73 13.59 25.42
N GLY A 95 -28.60 13.01 26.25
CA GLY A 95 -29.20 13.72 27.38
C GLY A 95 -28.19 14.16 28.45
N LEU A 96 -27.15 13.37 28.72
CA LEU A 96 -26.03 13.79 29.59
C LEU A 96 -25.25 14.91 28.91
N GLU A 97 -24.99 14.78 27.61
CA GLU A 97 -24.23 15.75 26.84
C GLU A 97 -24.94 17.11 26.80
N CYS A 98 -26.26 17.12 26.60
CA CYS A 98 -27.11 18.31 26.68
C CYS A 98 -27.07 18.93 28.08
N MET A 99 -27.18 18.11 29.14
CA MET A 99 -27.14 18.60 30.52
C MET A 99 -25.82 19.31 30.80
N VAL A 100 -24.68 18.66 30.52
CA VAL A 100 -23.36 19.25 30.76
C VAL A 100 -23.17 20.53 29.95
N ASP A 101 -23.60 20.55 28.70
CA ASP A 101 -23.50 21.72 27.83
C ASP A 101 -24.35 22.91 28.32
N VAL A 102 -25.58 22.66 28.79
CA VAL A 102 -26.47 23.68 29.36
C VAL A 102 -25.83 24.41 30.54
N PHE A 103 -25.07 23.70 31.38
CA PHE A 103 -24.35 24.29 32.51
C PHE A 103 -22.95 24.81 32.15
N GLY A 104 -22.57 24.82 30.87
CA GLY A 104 -21.32 25.40 30.39
C GLY A 104 -20.11 24.47 30.39
N GLY A 105 -20.30 23.16 30.61
CA GLY A 105 -19.25 22.16 30.46
C GLY A 105 -18.99 21.80 28.99
N GLU A 106 -17.77 21.36 28.67
CA GLU A 106 -17.43 20.94 27.30
C GLU A 106 -17.68 19.44 27.08
N ILE A 107 -18.31 19.14 25.94
CA ILE A 107 -18.39 17.79 25.39
C ILE A 107 -17.26 17.61 24.38
N ALA A 108 -16.36 16.67 24.66
CA ALA A 108 -15.18 16.41 23.87
C ALA A 108 -15.06 14.92 23.54
N TYR A 109 -14.13 14.59 22.65
CA TYR A 109 -13.84 13.19 22.32
C TYR A 109 -13.45 12.40 23.58
N ALA A 110 -14.16 11.29 23.83
CA ALA A 110 -14.03 10.49 25.04
C ALA A 110 -12.70 9.72 25.15
N GLY A 111 -11.79 9.86 24.18
CA GLY A 111 -10.55 9.08 24.07
C GLY A 111 -10.75 7.67 23.51
N GLU A 112 -11.98 7.16 23.54
CA GLU A 112 -12.37 5.85 23.04
C GLU A 112 -13.72 5.93 22.30
N ILE A 113 -13.81 5.27 21.14
CA ILE A 113 -15.10 5.01 20.48
C ILE A 113 -15.61 3.64 20.94
N MET A 114 -16.69 3.64 21.72
CA MET A 114 -17.35 2.43 22.17
C MET A 114 -18.75 2.37 21.57
N HIS A 115 -18.98 1.46 20.62
CA HIS A 115 -20.32 1.11 20.12
C HIS A 115 -20.61 -0.35 20.45
N GLY A 116 -21.57 -0.58 21.34
CA GLY A 116 -22.04 -1.92 21.71
C GLY A 116 -21.04 -2.70 22.56
N LYS A 117 -20.13 -2.01 23.25
CA LYS A 117 -19.17 -2.61 24.19
C LYS A 117 -19.58 -2.31 25.62
N VAL A 118 -19.26 -3.23 26.53
CA VAL A 118 -19.52 -3.07 27.96
C VAL A 118 -18.27 -2.57 28.69
N SER A 119 -18.44 -1.64 29.61
CA SER A 119 -17.40 -1.18 30.55
C SER A 119 -17.89 -1.37 31.98
N ARG A 120 -16.96 -1.59 32.91
CA ARG A 120 -17.26 -1.60 34.35
C ARG A 120 -17.44 -0.17 34.84
N ILE A 121 -18.54 0.11 35.52
CA ILE A 121 -18.88 1.45 36.01
C ILE A 121 -18.78 1.50 37.54
N LEU A 122 -18.05 2.50 38.03
CA LEU A 122 -18.04 2.89 39.44
C LEU A 122 -19.00 4.06 39.62
N HIS A 123 -19.75 4.10 40.72
CA HIS A 123 -20.73 5.16 40.96
C HIS A 123 -20.81 5.58 42.43
N ASP A 124 -21.45 6.72 42.72
CA ASP A 124 -21.53 7.28 44.06
C ASP A 124 -22.58 6.61 44.99
N SER A 125 -23.41 5.74 44.43
CA SER A 125 -24.48 5.00 45.13
C SER A 125 -25.60 5.89 45.70
N ARG A 126 -25.78 7.07 45.11
CA ARG A 126 -26.82 8.04 45.47
C ARG A 126 -27.72 8.30 44.28
N GLY A 127 -28.83 9.00 44.49
CA GLY A 127 -29.73 9.39 43.40
C GLY A 127 -30.24 8.17 42.65
N CYS A 128 -30.14 8.22 41.32
CA CYS A 128 -30.52 7.13 40.44
C CYS A 128 -29.66 5.86 40.66
N PHE A 129 -28.47 5.96 41.27
CA PHE A 129 -27.61 4.82 41.59
C PHE A 129 -27.88 4.18 42.97
N ASN A 130 -28.86 4.66 43.72
CA ASN A 130 -29.16 4.13 45.05
C ASN A 130 -29.48 2.62 45.02
N GLY A 131 -28.80 1.84 45.86
CA GLY A 131 -29.00 0.38 45.94
C GLY A 131 -28.47 -0.43 44.74
N ILE A 132 -27.78 0.19 43.78
CA ILE A 132 -27.12 -0.50 42.67
C ILE A 132 -25.74 -1.02 43.11
N ALA A 133 -25.36 -2.22 42.67
CA ALA A 133 -24.07 -2.83 43.01
C ALA A 133 -22.90 -2.12 42.32
N GLN A 134 -21.77 -1.97 43.00
CA GLN A 134 -20.58 -1.36 42.39
C GLN A 134 -19.99 -2.23 41.27
N GLY A 135 -19.42 -1.57 40.25
CA GLY A 135 -18.71 -2.25 39.16
C GLY A 135 -19.63 -2.93 38.14
N ILE A 136 -20.88 -2.48 38.01
CA ILE A 136 -21.83 -2.96 37.01
C ILE A 136 -21.24 -2.88 35.60
N LYS A 137 -21.54 -3.86 34.76
CA LYS A 137 -21.24 -3.82 33.33
C LYS A 137 -22.30 -2.99 32.63
N SER A 138 -21.90 -1.93 31.94
CA SER A 138 -22.83 -1.05 31.23
C SER A 138 -22.40 -0.85 29.78
N THR A 139 -23.39 -0.81 28.89
CA THR A 139 -23.17 -0.68 27.44
C THR A 139 -22.93 0.77 27.04
N ARG A 140 -21.87 1.01 26.26
CA ARG A 140 -21.48 2.33 25.73
C ARG A 140 -21.74 2.37 24.21
N TYR A 141 -22.35 3.48 23.75
CA TYR A 141 -22.57 3.80 22.33
C TYR A 141 -22.15 5.24 21.98
N HIS A 142 -21.02 5.69 22.53
CA HIS A 142 -20.61 7.09 22.41
C HIS A 142 -19.13 7.22 21.98
N SER A 143 -18.86 8.31 21.27
CA SER A 143 -17.50 8.78 20.93
C SER A 143 -17.16 10.10 21.62
N LEU A 144 -18.18 10.79 22.13
CA LEU A 144 -18.09 12.01 22.91
C LEU A 144 -18.36 11.71 24.39
N SER A 145 -17.85 12.55 25.28
CA SER A 145 -18.12 12.51 26.72
C SER A 145 -17.85 13.89 27.32
N ALA A 146 -18.45 14.15 28.47
CA ALA A 146 -18.10 15.31 29.29
C ALA A 146 -16.61 15.32 29.65
N ALA A 147 -15.96 16.48 29.51
CA ALA A 147 -14.57 16.68 29.89
C ALA A 147 -14.44 17.00 31.39
N HIS A 148 -13.49 16.35 32.07
CA HIS A 148 -13.22 16.57 33.50
C HIS A 148 -12.83 18.01 33.82
N THR A 149 -12.04 18.64 32.94
CA THR A 149 -11.41 19.95 33.20
C THR A 149 -12.36 21.13 33.09
N THR A 150 -13.50 20.95 32.42
CA THR A 150 -14.47 22.01 32.15
C THR A 150 -15.82 21.74 32.82
N LEU A 151 -15.94 20.66 33.61
CA LEU A 151 -17.18 20.35 34.29
C LEU A 151 -17.49 21.46 35.32
N PRO A 152 -18.64 22.14 35.21
CA PRO A 152 -19.01 23.25 36.08
C PRO A 152 -19.24 22.79 37.52
N ALA A 153 -19.03 23.70 38.48
CA ALA A 153 -19.10 23.38 39.91
C ALA A 153 -20.51 22.93 40.35
N GLU A 154 -21.55 23.33 39.62
CA GLU A 154 -22.95 22.99 39.80
C GLU A 154 -23.24 21.51 39.54
N LEU A 155 -22.38 20.84 38.76
CA LEU A 155 -22.49 19.41 38.47
C LEU A 155 -21.49 18.61 39.32
N ALA A 156 -21.96 17.49 39.85
CA ALA A 156 -21.15 16.47 40.47
C ALA A 156 -21.00 15.28 39.51
N ILE A 157 -19.80 14.71 39.41
CA ILE A 157 -19.59 13.43 38.75
C ILE A 157 -20.18 12.34 39.65
N THR A 158 -21.10 11.53 39.13
CA THR A 158 -21.78 10.46 39.88
C THR A 158 -21.36 9.07 39.46
N ALA A 159 -20.77 8.92 38.26
CA ALA A 159 -20.23 7.66 37.80
C ALA A 159 -19.05 7.85 36.84
N THR A 160 -18.11 6.91 36.85
CA THR A 160 -16.99 6.83 35.89
C THR A 160 -16.72 5.39 35.46
N THR A 161 -16.08 5.20 34.31
CA THR A 161 -15.52 3.90 33.95
C THR A 161 -14.35 3.54 34.87
N ASP A 162 -14.29 2.28 35.32
CA ASP A 162 -13.25 1.79 36.23
C ASP A 162 -11.84 1.87 35.61
N ASP A 163 -11.70 1.64 34.31
CA ASP A 163 -10.42 1.56 33.60
C ASP A 163 -9.83 2.94 33.23
N SER A 164 -10.61 3.78 32.57
CA SER A 164 -10.17 4.98 31.87
C SER A 164 -10.61 6.28 32.56
N GLY A 165 -11.47 6.19 33.58
CA GLY A 165 -12.02 7.34 34.29
C GLY A 165 -12.95 8.22 33.45
N VAL A 166 -13.45 7.77 32.30
CA VAL A 166 -14.45 8.51 31.49
C VAL A 166 -15.68 8.79 32.34
N ILE A 167 -16.23 10.01 32.25
CA ILE A 167 -17.44 10.41 32.99
C ILE A 167 -18.63 9.64 32.42
N MET A 168 -19.26 8.84 33.29
CA MET A 168 -20.39 7.99 32.92
C MET A 168 -21.71 8.42 33.57
N GLY A 169 -21.66 9.35 34.53
CA GLY A 169 -22.83 9.96 35.12
C GLY A 169 -22.52 11.32 35.74
N VAL A 170 -23.49 12.21 35.67
CA VAL A 170 -23.45 13.54 36.30
C VAL A 170 -24.77 13.83 37.00
N ARG A 171 -24.73 14.67 38.03
CA ARG A 171 -25.91 15.14 38.77
C ARG A 171 -25.76 16.60 39.15
N HIS A 172 -26.83 17.38 39.05
CA HIS A 172 -26.84 18.74 39.56
C HIS A 172 -26.84 18.73 41.09
N ARG A 173 -26.05 19.59 41.74
CA ARG A 173 -25.89 19.57 43.21
C ARG A 173 -27.15 19.95 43.99
N GLN A 174 -27.98 20.84 43.42
CA GLN A 174 -29.20 21.37 44.06
C GLN A 174 -30.49 20.74 43.54
N TYR A 175 -30.75 20.86 42.23
CA TYR A 175 -31.99 20.40 41.59
C TYR A 175 -31.98 18.90 41.24
N THR A 176 -33.15 18.28 41.17
CA THR A 176 -33.40 16.87 40.81
C THR A 176 -33.12 16.56 39.33
N LEU A 177 -31.86 16.72 38.93
CA LEU A 177 -31.35 16.52 37.57
C LEU A 177 -30.19 15.54 37.65
N GLU A 178 -30.30 14.42 36.94
CA GLU A 178 -29.26 13.41 36.88
C GLU A 178 -29.19 12.82 35.47
N ALA A 179 -28.00 12.41 35.03
CA ALA A 179 -27.82 11.86 33.71
C ALA A 179 -26.73 10.80 33.68
N VAL A 180 -26.81 9.89 32.70
CA VAL A 180 -25.82 8.84 32.44
C VAL A 180 -25.38 8.84 30.98
N GLN A 181 -24.10 8.57 30.73
CA GLN A 181 -23.53 8.49 29.38
C GLN A 181 -23.73 7.11 28.75
N TYR A 182 -23.77 6.06 29.58
CA TYR A 182 -24.08 4.71 29.12
C TYR A 182 -25.59 4.54 28.89
N HIS A 183 -25.96 3.41 28.28
CA HIS A 183 -27.34 3.07 27.95
C HIS A 183 -27.92 2.10 28.99
N PRO A 184 -28.64 2.56 30.03
CA PRO A 184 -29.28 1.69 31.02
C PRO A 184 -30.37 0.79 30.43
N GLU A 185 -30.93 1.18 29.28
CA GLU A 185 -31.96 0.45 28.52
C GLU A 185 -31.40 -0.69 27.66
N SER A 186 -30.08 -0.77 27.50
CA SER A 186 -29.43 -1.84 26.74
C SER A 186 -29.50 -3.16 27.50
N ILE A 187 -29.80 -4.26 26.78
CA ILE A 187 -29.93 -5.61 27.35
C ILE A 187 -28.65 -6.12 28.03
N LEU A 188 -27.48 -5.61 27.64
CA LEU A 188 -26.19 -5.98 28.23
C LEU A 188 -25.79 -5.09 29.43
N SER A 189 -26.60 -4.09 29.77
CA SER A 189 -26.36 -3.21 30.91
C SER A 189 -26.97 -3.81 32.18
N GLU A 190 -26.16 -3.97 33.20
CA GLU A 190 -26.57 -4.41 34.54
C GLU A 190 -27.15 -3.22 35.32
N GLY A 191 -28.19 -3.44 36.13
CA GLY A 191 -28.74 -2.41 37.02
C GLY A 191 -29.63 -1.34 36.36
N GLY A 192 -29.88 -1.41 35.04
CA GLY A 192 -30.70 -0.45 34.29
C GLY A 192 -32.11 -0.25 34.87
N ASP A 193 -32.85 -1.33 35.11
CA ASP A 193 -34.20 -1.24 35.69
C ASP A 193 -34.23 -0.61 37.09
N ALA A 194 -33.19 -0.85 37.90
CA ALA A 194 -33.08 -0.25 39.22
C ALA A 194 -32.84 1.26 39.10
N LEU A 195 -32.00 1.68 38.16
CA LEU A 195 -31.74 3.08 37.86
C LEU A 195 -33.03 3.81 37.45
N ILE A 196 -33.79 3.24 36.52
CA ILE A 196 -35.04 3.83 36.05
C ILE A 196 -36.09 3.85 37.17
N ARG A 197 -36.21 2.79 38.00
CA ARG A 197 -37.11 2.81 39.17
C ARG A 197 -36.75 3.90 40.17
N ASN A 198 -35.46 4.08 40.45
CA ASN A 198 -34.99 5.13 41.35
C ASN A 198 -35.36 6.52 40.81
N PHE A 199 -35.20 6.73 39.49
CA PHE A 199 -35.61 7.99 38.84
C PHE A 199 -37.13 8.23 38.93
N LEU A 200 -37.95 7.23 38.59
CA LEU A 200 -39.41 7.35 38.62
C LEU A 200 -39.98 7.60 40.03
N ALA A 201 -39.23 7.27 41.08
CA ALA A 201 -39.60 7.55 42.46
C ALA A 201 -39.29 9.00 42.90
N LEU A 202 -38.55 9.78 42.10
CA LEU A 202 -38.19 11.15 42.42
C LEU A 202 -39.37 12.11 42.26
N ARG A 203 -39.33 13.17 43.06
CA ARG A 203 -40.22 14.35 42.97
C ARG A 203 -39.42 15.53 42.42
N GLY A 204 -40.09 16.46 41.76
CA GLY A 204 -39.48 17.67 41.22
C GLY A 204 -38.86 18.57 42.29
N GLY A 205 -38.33 19.72 41.87
CA GLY A 205 -37.71 20.68 42.79
C GLY A 205 -36.24 20.34 43.09
N THR A 206 -35.95 20.12 44.37
CA THR A 206 -34.59 19.97 44.90
C THR A 206 -34.33 18.59 45.52
N TRP A 207 -33.06 18.24 45.75
CA TRP A 207 -32.72 16.99 46.43
C TRP A 207 -33.19 16.94 47.90
N GLU A 208 -33.47 18.09 48.53
CA GLU A 208 -34.04 18.17 49.88
C GLU A 208 -35.44 17.54 49.95
N GLU A 209 -36.20 17.62 48.85
CA GLU A 209 -37.54 17.04 48.72
C GLU A 209 -37.50 15.53 48.45
N ASN A 210 -36.30 14.96 48.26
CA ASN A 210 -36.05 13.57 47.90
C ASN A 210 -35.05 12.89 48.86
N PRO A 211 -35.30 12.84 50.18
CA PRO A 211 -34.34 12.32 51.15
C PRO A 211 -34.00 10.83 50.93
N GLU A 212 -34.95 10.05 50.42
CA GLU A 212 -34.80 8.63 50.07
C GLU A 212 -33.73 8.39 48.98
N SER A 213 -33.41 9.42 48.18
CA SER A 213 -32.37 9.36 47.16
C SER A 213 -30.94 9.41 47.75
N ARG A 214 -30.80 9.78 49.03
CA ARG A 214 -29.53 9.88 49.75
C ARG A 214 -28.48 10.79 49.09
N VAL A 215 -28.88 11.69 48.20
CA VAL A 215 -27.95 12.63 47.55
C VAL A 215 -27.25 13.53 48.57
N LEU A 216 -28.01 14.04 49.54
CA LEU A 216 -27.51 14.92 50.62
C LEU A 216 -27.00 14.15 51.86
N ASP A 217 -26.92 12.81 51.79
CA ASP A 217 -26.44 11.99 52.90
C ASP A 217 -24.93 12.17 53.08
N THR A 218 -24.53 12.79 54.20
CA THR A 218 -23.12 13.03 54.54
C THR A 218 -22.44 11.82 55.17
N THR A 219 -23.19 10.74 55.48
CA THR A 219 -22.61 9.50 56.03
C THR A 219 -21.99 8.62 54.94
N LEU A 220 -22.40 8.81 53.69
CA LEU A 220 -21.78 8.18 52.53
C LEU A 220 -20.45 8.86 52.20
N PRO A 221 -19.39 8.11 51.86
CA PRO A 221 -18.11 8.70 51.48
C PRO A 221 -18.26 9.61 50.25
N PRO A 222 -17.42 10.64 50.10
CA PRO A 222 -17.32 11.39 48.86
C PRO A 222 -16.96 10.46 47.70
N PHE A 223 -17.58 10.66 46.54
CA PHE A 223 -17.18 9.94 45.32
C PHE A 223 -15.92 10.58 44.75
N GLU A 224 -14.78 9.92 44.96
CA GLU A 224 -13.53 10.28 44.31
C GLU A 224 -13.57 9.82 42.85
N ALA A 225 -14.02 10.71 41.97
CA ALA A 225 -13.91 10.47 40.54
C ALA A 225 -12.43 10.21 40.21
N LYS A 226 -12.11 9.02 39.67
CA LYS A 226 -10.77 8.75 39.12
C LYS A 226 -10.47 9.85 38.10
N GLY A 227 -9.54 10.75 38.44
CA GLY A 227 -9.18 11.85 37.56
C GLY A 227 -8.81 11.31 36.18
N GLY A 228 -9.26 11.96 35.11
CA GLY A 228 -9.06 11.58 33.70
C GLY A 228 -7.60 11.62 33.23
N GLY A 229 -6.70 11.01 33.98
CA GLY A 229 -5.26 10.98 33.79
C GLY A 229 -4.82 9.72 33.06
N LYS A 230 -5.29 9.55 31.82
CA LYS A 230 -4.60 8.95 30.67
C LYS A 230 -5.60 8.90 29.52
N LYS A 231 -5.49 9.85 28.58
CA LYS A 231 -6.05 9.66 27.23
C LYS A 231 -5.59 8.28 26.78
N ILE A 232 -6.53 7.39 26.48
CA ILE A 232 -6.18 6.12 25.84
C ILE A 232 -5.63 6.51 24.49
N PRO A 233 -4.34 6.20 24.20
CA PRO A 233 -3.73 6.68 22.99
C PRO A 233 -4.45 6.07 21.79
N SER A 234 -4.79 6.93 20.82
CA SER A 234 -5.28 6.55 19.51
C SER A 234 -4.35 5.52 18.87
N VAL A 235 -4.82 4.80 17.86
CA VAL A 235 -3.98 3.79 17.20
C VAL A 235 -2.74 4.46 16.59
N LEU A 236 -2.88 5.66 16.05
CA LEU A 236 -1.76 6.46 15.54
C LEU A 236 -0.75 6.83 16.64
N GLU A 237 -1.20 7.27 17.82
CA GLU A 237 -0.30 7.57 18.95
C GLU A 237 0.43 6.32 19.46
N LYS A 238 -0.26 5.17 19.52
CA LYS A 238 0.37 3.89 19.86
C LYS A 238 1.46 3.52 18.87
N ILE A 239 1.20 3.69 17.57
CA ILE A 239 2.18 3.44 16.51
C ILE A 239 3.35 4.39 16.64
N TYR A 240 3.09 5.69 16.81
CA TYR A 240 4.13 6.71 16.97
C TYR A 240 5.07 6.39 18.13
N HIS A 241 4.53 6.10 19.33
CA HIS A 241 5.36 5.79 20.50
C HIS A 241 6.23 4.54 20.31
N GLN A 242 5.70 3.49 19.69
CA GLN A 242 6.50 2.30 19.38
C GLN A 242 7.57 2.62 18.35
N ARG A 243 7.24 3.35 17.28
CA ARG A 243 8.21 3.72 16.25
C ARG A 243 9.29 4.65 16.76
N LEU A 244 8.97 5.53 17.71
CA LEU A 244 9.97 6.34 18.40
C LEU A 244 10.99 5.43 19.11
N ALA A 245 10.53 4.42 19.86
CA ALA A 245 11.43 3.47 20.52
C ALA A 245 12.29 2.69 19.52
N ASP A 246 11.69 2.19 18.44
CA ASP A 246 12.40 1.44 17.40
C ASP A 246 13.48 2.30 16.70
N VAL A 247 13.15 3.57 16.38
CA VAL A 247 14.09 4.51 15.73
C VAL A 247 15.21 4.90 16.68
N THR A 248 14.92 5.14 17.96
CA THR A 248 15.96 5.38 18.98
C THR A 248 16.89 4.19 19.11
N GLN A 249 16.36 2.96 19.08
CA GLN A 249 17.19 1.75 19.10
C GLN A 249 18.07 1.62 17.86
N ALA A 250 17.52 1.88 16.66
CA ALA A 250 18.28 1.86 15.40
C ALA A 250 19.40 2.91 15.40
N GLN A 251 19.12 4.14 15.85
CA GLN A 251 20.11 5.21 15.99
C GLN A 251 21.24 4.90 16.98
N ALA A 252 20.96 4.09 18.00
CA ALA A 252 21.96 3.67 18.99
C ALA A 252 22.78 2.45 18.55
N THR A 253 22.42 1.81 17.43
CA THR A 253 23.11 0.62 16.94
C THR A 253 24.33 1.02 16.09
N PRO A 254 25.55 0.54 16.39
CA PRO A 254 26.74 0.84 15.60
C PRO A 254 26.57 0.41 14.13
N GLY A 255 26.95 1.29 13.19
CA GLY A 255 26.76 1.08 11.76
C GLY A 255 25.43 1.59 11.22
N SER A 256 24.52 2.02 12.10
CA SER A 256 23.26 2.68 11.74
C SER A 256 23.00 3.94 12.54
N THR A 257 24.04 4.56 13.13
CA THR A 257 23.90 5.88 13.75
C THR A 257 23.67 6.95 12.67
N MET A 258 23.23 8.16 13.05
CA MET A 258 23.09 9.27 12.09
C MET A 258 24.42 9.55 11.36
N ALA A 259 25.54 9.58 12.09
CA ALA A 259 26.86 9.81 11.52
C ALA A 259 27.31 8.69 10.57
N ASP A 260 26.94 7.43 10.87
CA ASP A 260 27.19 6.31 9.95
C ASP A 260 26.39 6.49 8.66
N LEU A 261 25.11 6.86 8.75
CA LEU A 261 24.28 7.09 7.56
C LEU A 261 24.77 8.28 6.72
N GLU A 262 25.22 9.37 7.36
CA GLU A 262 25.85 10.51 6.69
C GLU A 262 27.14 10.09 5.98
N THR A 263 27.95 9.24 6.62
CA THR A 263 29.16 8.67 6.02
C THR A 263 28.81 7.80 4.81
N LEU A 264 27.82 6.91 4.92
CA LEU A 264 27.37 6.06 3.80
C LEU A 264 26.84 6.90 2.63
N TYR A 265 26.14 7.99 2.92
CA TYR A 265 25.65 8.90 1.90
C TYR A 265 26.80 9.64 1.20
N ALA A 266 27.79 10.14 1.97
CA ALA A 266 28.98 10.79 1.43
C ALA A 266 29.90 9.86 0.62
N LEU A 267 29.81 8.56 0.85
CA LEU A 267 30.51 7.51 0.10
C LEU A 267 29.72 7.03 -1.14
N ASP A 268 28.59 7.67 -1.47
CA ASP A 268 27.71 7.29 -2.58
C ASP A 268 27.24 5.82 -2.53
N VAL A 269 27.10 5.27 -1.32
CA VAL A 269 26.63 3.87 -1.11
C VAL A 269 25.16 3.71 -1.48
N ALA A 270 24.39 4.81 -1.39
CA ALA A 270 22.96 4.79 -1.66
C ALA A 270 22.68 4.44 -3.13
N PRO A 271 21.81 3.45 -3.43
CA PRO A 271 21.51 3.06 -4.82
C PRO A 271 21.03 4.25 -5.67
N PRO A 272 21.23 4.25 -7.00
CA PRO A 272 20.73 5.33 -7.86
C PRO A 272 19.22 5.52 -7.72
N LEU A 273 18.84 6.77 -7.45
CA LEU A 273 17.46 7.23 -7.32
C LEU A 273 16.86 7.51 -8.71
N ILE A 274 15.57 7.25 -8.88
CA ILE A 274 14.80 7.79 -10.03
C ILE A 274 13.83 8.88 -9.55
N PRO A 275 13.66 9.98 -10.30
CA PRO A 275 12.69 11.02 -9.94
C PRO A 275 11.26 10.48 -9.96
N LEU A 276 10.46 10.83 -8.93
CA LEU A 276 9.07 10.37 -8.80
C LEU A 276 8.15 10.97 -9.88
N LEU A 277 8.23 12.29 -10.13
CA LEU A 277 7.25 12.99 -10.97
C LEU A 277 7.16 12.45 -12.42
N PRO A 278 8.26 12.16 -13.13
CA PRO A 278 8.18 11.55 -14.46
C PRO A 278 7.48 10.19 -14.45
N ARG A 279 7.58 9.42 -13.35
CA ARG A 279 6.91 8.13 -13.20
C ARG A 279 5.40 8.27 -13.00
N LEU A 280 4.91 9.45 -12.64
CA LEU A 280 3.48 9.73 -12.44
C LEU A 280 2.84 10.47 -13.62
N ALA A 281 3.54 10.58 -14.76
CA ALA A 281 3.04 11.30 -15.93
C ALA A 281 1.83 10.62 -16.61
N SER A 282 1.75 9.29 -16.55
CA SER A 282 0.63 8.51 -17.06
C SER A 282 -0.49 8.41 -16.01
N ARG A 283 -1.75 8.62 -16.43
CA ARG A 283 -2.91 8.68 -15.54
C ARG A 283 -3.96 7.61 -15.89
N PRO A 284 -4.52 6.88 -14.91
CA PRO A 284 -4.17 6.95 -13.50
C PRO A 284 -2.82 6.28 -13.21
N ALA A 285 -1.99 6.93 -12.39
CA ALA A 285 -0.75 6.35 -11.89
C ALA A 285 -1.07 5.29 -10.84
N VAL A 286 -0.41 4.13 -10.90
CA VAL A 286 -0.68 2.99 -10.01
C VAL A 286 0.46 2.81 -9.01
N PHE A 287 0.14 2.94 -7.73
CA PHE A 287 1.00 2.65 -6.59
C PHE A 287 0.61 1.28 -6.03
N ALA A 288 1.41 0.25 -6.33
CA ALA A 288 1.16 -1.12 -5.89
C ALA A 288 1.89 -1.40 -4.57
N GLU A 289 1.14 -1.70 -3.50
CA GLU A 289 1.67 -1.81 -2.15
C GLU A 289 1.96 -3.27 -1.76
N VAL A 290 3.18 -3.50 -1.26
CA VAL A 290 3.62 -4.75 -0.63
C VAL A 290 3.39 -4.64 0.87
N LYS A 291 2.55 -5.52 1.42
CA LYS A 291 2.13 -5.47 2.82
C LYS A 291 1.82 -6.86 3.39
N ARG A 292 2.46 -7.23 4.50
CA ARG A 292 2.23 -8.50 5.19
C ARG A 292 1.03 -8.50 6.12
N ALA A 293 0.78 -7.38 6.80
CA ALA A 293 -0.31 -7.24 7.78
C ALA A 293 -0.87 -5.82 7.81
N SER A 294 -1.95 -5.60 8.55
CA SER A 294 -2.42 -4.25 8.88
C SER A 294 -3.03 -4.20 10.29
N PRO A 295 -3.03 -3.04 10.97
CA PRO A 295 -3.66 -2.88 12.27
C PRO A 295 -5.14 -3.32 12.32
N SER A 296 -5.89 -3.10 11.23
CA SER A 296 -7.32 -3.41 11.16
C SER A 296 -7.65 -4.86 10.81
N LYS A 297 -6.76 -5.57 10.11
CA LYS A 297 -7.03 -6.92 9.57
C LYS A 297 -6.10 -8.00 10.10
N GLY A 298 -5.06 -7.63 10.86
CA GLY A 298 -4.00 -8.56 11.26
C GLY A 298 -3.18 -9.04 10.05
N PRO A 299 -2.56 -10.23 10.14
CA PRO A 299 -1.81 -10.85 9.05
C PRO A 299 -2.67 -11.05 7.79
N ILE A 300 -2.16 -10.60 6.64
CA ILE A 300 -2.77 -10.72 5.31
C ILE A 300 -2.00 -11.77 4.50
N ALA A 301 -0.68 -11.60 4.36
CA ALA A 301 0.20 -12.48 3.60
C ALA A 301 1.60 -12.53 4.26
N PRO A 302 1.73 -13.15 5.43
CA PRO A 302 2.97 -13.10 6.22
C PRO A 302 4.18 -13.77 5.54
N THR A 303 3.93 -14.74 4.64
CA THR A 303 4.98 -15.51 3.94
C THR A 303 5.34 -14.93 2.57
N ILE A 304 4.77 -13.79 2.17
CA ILE A 304 5.04 -13.22 0.85
C ILE A 304 6.51 -12.80 0.72
N SER A 305 7.08 -13.04 -0.46
CA SER A 305 8.38 -12.50 -0.86
C SER A 305 8.18 -11.08 -1.44
N PRO A 306 8.70 -10.03 -0.78
CA PRO A 306 8.60 -8.65 -1.29
C PRO A 306 9.27 -8.48 -2.65
N ALA A 307 10.39 -9.16 -2.90
CA ALA A 307 11.10 -9.14 -4.17
C ALA A 307 10.24 -9.70 -5.31
N SER A 308 9.67 -10.90 -5.12
CA SER A 308 8.80 -11.52 -6.13
C SER A 308 7.56 -10.66 -6.41
N GLN A 309 6.97 -10.09 -5.36
CA GLN A 309 5.81 -9.23 -5.47
C GLN A 309 6.12 -7.91 -6.19
N ALA A 310 7.24 -7.27 -5.86
CA ALA A 310 7.68 -6.03 -6.50
C ALA A 310 7.99 -6.23 -7.99
N LEU A 311 8.68 -7.31 -8.35
CA LEU A 311 8.92 -7.67 -9.75
C LEU A 311 7.61 -7.94 -10.49
N THR A 312 6.68 -8.67 -9.88
CA THR A 312 5.34 -8.92 -10.45
C THR A 312 4.61 -7.60 -10.73
N TYR A 313 4.64 -6.65 -9.79
CA TYR A 313 4.02 -5.34 -9.95
C TYR A 313 4.71 -4.51 -11.05
N ALA A 314 6.04 -4.52 -11.09
CA ALA A 314 6.83 -3.79 -12.10
C ALA A 314 6.56 -4.30 -13.53
N LEU A 315 6.55 -5.62 -13.72
CA LEU A 315 6.25 -6.24 -15.02
C LEU A 315 4.78 -6.06 -15.44
N ALA A 316 3.87 -5.84 -14.48
CA ALA A 316 2.48 -5.54 -14.76
C ALA A 316 2.21 -4.06 -15.10
N GLY A 317 3.22 -3.18 -14.97
CA GLY A 317 3.11 -1.75 -15.29
C GLY A 317 2.77 -0.85 -14.09
N ALA A 318 3.05 -1.28 -12.85
CA ALA A 318 2.99 -0.37 -11.70
C ALA A 318 4.00 0.77 -11.88
N HIS A 319 3.61 2.00 -11.50
CA HIS A 319 4.46 3.19 -11.60
C HIS A 319 5.28 3.39 -10.32
N VAL A 320 4.71 2.98 -9.18
CA VAL A 320 5.33 3.01 -7.87
C VAL A 320 5.09 1.69 -7.17
N VAL A 321 6.12 1.13 -6.55
CA VAL A 321 5.99 0.02 -5.60
C VAL A 321 6.14 0.59 -4.19
N SER A 322 5.05 0.56 -3.43
CA SER A 322 5.01 1.01 -2.04
C SER A 322 5.36 -0.16 -1.13
N VAL A 323 6.32 0.00 -0.24
CA VAL A 323 6.75 -1.06 0.68
C VAL A 323 6.56 -0.60 2.12
N LEU A 324 5.78 -1.36 2.88
CA LEU A 324 5.63 -1.12 4.32
C LEU A 324 6.91 -1.52 5.05
N THR A 325 7.48 -0.62 5.84
CA THR A 325 8.69 -0.87 6.63
C THR A 325 8.45 -0.87 8.15
N GLU A 326 7.21 -0.64 8.58
CA GLU A 326 6.80 -0.64 9.98
C GLU A 326 6.73 -2.10 10.52
N PRO A 327 7.50 -2.46 11.57
CA PRO A 327 7.70 -3.86 11.96
C PRO A 327 6.59 -4.44 12.84
N LYS A 328 5.88 -3.64 13.64
CA LYS A 328 5.04 -4.17 14.73
C LYS A 328 3.62 -4.52 14.27
N TRP A 329 2.98 -3.67 13.49
CA TRP A 329 1.60 -3.83 13.04
C TRP A 329 1.49 -4.21 11.56
N PHE A 330 2.41 -3.74 10.72
CA PHE A 330 2.43 -4.08 9.29
C PHE A 330 3.34 -5.27 8.96
N LEU A 331 4.17 -5.71 9.91
CA LEU A 331 5.16 -6.78 9.77
C LEU A 331 6.13 -6.55 8.60
N GLY A 332 6.45 -5.28 8.36
CA GLY A 332 7.40 -4.84 7.34
C GLY A 332 8.80 -4.65 7.90
N SER A 333 9.76 -4.37 7.03
CA SER A 333 11.14 -4.07 7.40
C SER A 333 11.86 -3.30 6.29
N LEU A 334 12.96 -2.63 6.64
CA LEU A 334 13.85 -2.04 5.64
C LEU A 334 14.46 -3.09 4.69
N GLN A 335 14.68 -4.31 5.18
CA GLN A 335 15.14 -5.42 4.35
C GLN A 335 14.13 -5.77 3.25
N ASP A 336 12.82 -5.70 3.54
CA ASP A 336 11.78 -5.93 2.54
C ASP A 336 11.84 -4.87 1.43
N MET A 337 12.09 -3.61 1.79
CA MET A 337 12.26 -2.52 0.84
C MET A 337 13.52 -2.67 -0.01
N LEU A 338 14.65 -3.06 0.59
CA LEU A 338 15.89 -3.34 -0.15
C LEU A 338 15.69 -4.49 -1.14
N HIS A 339 15.08 -5.60 -0.72
CA HIS A 339 14.79 -6.72 -1.60
C HIS A 339 13.87 -6.32 -2.76
N ALA A 340 12.83 -5.53 -2.50
CA ALA A 340 11.97 -4.98 -3.54
C ALA A 340 12.78 -4.10 -4.51
N ARG A 341 13.59 -3.15 -4.00
CA ARG A 341 14.42 -2.24 -4.80
C ARG A 341 15.44 -2.99 -5.67
N LEU A 342 16.11 -4.00 -5.15
CA LEU A 342 17.09 -4.79 -5.88
C LEU A 342 16.43 -5.63 -6.98
N SER A 343 15.25 -6.21 -6.71
CA SER A 343 14.54 -7.06 -7.66
C SER A 343 14.06 -6.36 -8.94
N VAL A 344 13.83 -5.05 -8.86
CA VAL A 344 13.40 -4.23 -10.01
C VAL A 344 14.55 -3.36 -10.55
N GLY A 345 15.73 -3.43 -9.96
CA GLY A 345 16.79 -2.44 -10.16
C GLY A 345 17.42 -2.45 -11.55
N THR A 346 17.31 -3.57 -12.27
CA THR A 346 17.84 -3.76 -13.62
C THR A 346 16.81 -3.47 -14.71
N LEU A 347 15.55 -3.18 -14.34
CA LEU A 347 14.50 -2.87 -15.31
C LEU A 347 14.72 -1.44 -15.84
N PRO A 348 14.67 -1.23 -17.18
CA PRO A 348 14.92 0.08 -17.78
C PRO A 348 13.88 1.12 -17.33
N GLU A 349 12.63 0.70 -17.21
CA GLU A 349 11.49 1.52 -16.78
C GLU A 349 10.95 1.03 -15.43
N ARG A 350 11.88 0.78 -14.49
CA ARG A 350 11.51 0.33 -13.13
C ARG A 350 10.56 1.33 -12.44
N PRO A 351 9.62 0.84 -11.62
CA PRO A 351 8.82 1.72 -10.75
C PRO A 351 9.69 2.43 -9.71
N ALA A 352 9.20 3.56 -9.21
CA ALA A 352 9.76 4.21 -8.03
C ALA A 352 9.47 3.37 -6.78
N ILE A 353 10.41 3.30 -5.84
CA ILE A 353 10.23 2.65 -4.55
C ILE A 353 9.78 3.69 -3.53
N LEU A 354 8.57 3.51 -3.00
CA LEU A 354 8.03 4.32 -1.91
C LEU A 354 8.23 3.61 -0.57
N ARG A 355 8.98 4.24 0.35
CA ARG A 355 8.98 3.82 1.75
C ARG A 355 7.68 4.26 2.41
N LYS A 356 6.85 3.29 2.80
CA LYS A 356 5.60 3.52 3.54
C LYS A 356 5.84 3.22 5.02
N ASP A 357 6.02 4.27 5.81
CA ASP A 357 6.32 4.20 7.24
C ASP A 357 5.77 5.47 7.94
N PHE A 358 5.87 5.50 9.26
CA PHE A 358 5.59 6.66 10.10
C PHE A 358 6.90 7.43 10.31
N ILE A 359 7.20 8.35 9.40
CA ILE A 359 8.45 9.13 9.38
C ILE A 359 8.27 10.41 10.20
N PHE A 360 9.13 10.63 11.20
CA PHE A 360 9.10 11.81 12.08
C PHE A 360 10.48 12.38 12.42
N SER A 361 11.55 11.90 11.76
CA SER A 361 12.92 12.38 11.99
C SER A 361 13.75 12.39 10.72
N ARG A 362 14.71 13.31 10.63
CA ARG A 362 15.68 13.37 9.51
C ARG A 362 16.48 12.08 9.36
N TYR A 363 16.76 11.40 10.47
CA TYR A 363 17.37 10.07 10.48
C TYR A 363 16.61 9.09 9.58
N GLN A 364 15.29 8.97 9.75
CA GLN A 364 14.49 8.05 8.94
C GLN A 364 14.48 8.47 7.46
N VAL A 365 14.51 9.76 7.14
CA VAL A 365 14.58 10.23 5.75
C VAL A 365 15.90 9.80 5.11
N LEU A 366 17.03 10.03 5.79
CA LEU A 366 18.35 9.63 5.30
C LEU A 366 18.47 8.10 5.20
N GLU A 367 18.00 7.38 6.22
CA GLU A 367 17.90 5.92 6.23
C GLU A 367 17.11 5.41 5.01
N SER A 368 15.99 6.04 4.69
CA SER A 368 15.19 5.68 3.50
C SER A 368 16.03 5.77 2.22
N ARG A 369 16.81 6.85 2.08
CA ARG A 369 17.67 7.07 0.91
C ARG A 369 18.76 6.00 0.80
N ILE A 370 19.46 5.69 1.91
CA ILE A 370 20.50 4.66 1.97
C ILE A 370 19.94 3.28 1.59
N TRP A 371 18.75 2.94 2.10
CA TRP A 371 18.09 1.67 1.84
C TRP A 371 17.39 1.58 0.47
N GLY A 372 17.53 2.61 -0.37
CA GLY A 372 17.14 2.57 -1.78
C GLY A 372 15.71 3.03 -2.08
N ALA A 373 15.09 3.83 -1.20
CA ALA A 373 13.85 4.53 -1.53
C ALA A 373 14.09 5.62 -2.58
N ASP A 374 13.15 5.77 -3.51
CA ASP A 374 13.08 6.88 -4.46
C ASP A 374 12.15 7.99 -3.94
N THR A 375 11.24 7.65 -3.03
CA THR A 375 10.31 8.57 -2.38
C THR A 375 9.91 8.03 -1.00
N ILE A 376 9.40 8.92 -0.15
CA ILE A 376 8.93 8.62 1.21
C ILE A 376 7.49 9.11 1.42
N LEU A 377 6.83 8.57 2.45
CA LEU A 377 5.54 9.06 2.94
C LEU A 377 5.75 10.07 4.08
N LEU A 378 5.12 11.26 3.99
CA LEU A 378 5.01 12.19 5.11
C LEU A 378 3.54 12.36 5.49
N ILE A 379 3.17 12.06 6.73
CA ILE A 379 1.77 12.05 7.18
C ILE A 379 1.49 13.35 7.94
N VAL A 380 0.59 14.19 7.42
CA VAL A 380 0.29 15.50 8.04
C VAL A 380 -0.33 15.33 9.43
N GLY A 381 -1.26 14.37 9.61
CA GLY A 381 -1.86 14.06 10.90
C GLY A 381 -0.88 13.51 11.96
N LEU A 382 0.35 13.15 11.58
CA LEU A 382 1.41 12.68 12.50
C LEU A 382 2.36 13.80 12.92
N LEU A 383 2.59 14.79 12.04
CA LEU A 383 3.72 15.71 12.14
C LEU A 383 3.27 17.11 12.56
N PRO A 384 3.91 17.72 13.58
CA PRO A 384 3.81 19.15 13.78
C PRO A 384 4.25 19.89 12.50
N GLU A 385 3.61 21.02 12.18
CA GLU A 385 3.87 21.77 10.95
C GLU A 385 5.37 22.09 10.74
N VAL A 386 6.07 22.50 11.80
CA VAL A 386 7.51 22.80 11.72
C VAL A 386 8.31 21.57 11.30
N ALA A 387 8.01 20.40 11.87
CA ALA A 387 8.67 19.15 11.51
C ALA A 387 8.30 18.69 10.10
N LEU A 388 7.03 18.85 9.69
CA LEU A 388 6.59 18.53 8.33
C LEU A 388 7.37 19.35 7.28
N ARG A 389 7.51 20.67 7.49
CA ARG A 389 8.28 21.56 6.61
C ARG A 389 9.76 21.17 6.56
N ASP A 390 10.35 20.87 7.71
CA ASP A 390 11.75 20.44 7.83
C ASP A 390 12.02 19.13 7.08
N LEU A 391 11.21 18.11 7.33
CA LEU A 391 11.36 16.79 6.71
C LEU A 391 11.07 16.81 5.21
N TYR A 392 10.10 17.63 4.77
CA TYR A 392 9.83 17.83 3.36
C TYR A 392 11.04 18.46 2.65
N ALA A 393 11.60 19.55 3.20
CA ALA A 393 12.78 20.19 2.65
C ALA A 393 14.01 19.25 2.62
N TYR A 394 14.25 18.53 3.72
CA TYR A 394 15.35 17.58 3.81
C TYR A 394 15.22 16.40 2.83
N SER A 395 13.99 15.94 2.56
CA SER A 395 13.74 14.92 1.54
C SER A 395 14.11 15.42 0.13
N LEU A 396 13.77 16.69 -0.19
CA LEU A 396 14.16 17.31 -1.46
C LEU A 396 15.67 17.49 -1.60
N GLU A 397 16.38 17.85 -0.51
CA GLU A 397 17.85 17.91 -0.51
C GLU A 397 18.49 16.56 -0.90
N LEU A 398 17.85 15.44 -0.55
CA LEU A 398 18.27 14.09 -0.91
C LEU A 398 17.73 13.61 -2.27
N GLY A 399 17.00 14.47 -2.99
CA GLY A 399 16.44 14.18 -4.32
C GLY A 399 15.11 13.41 -4.32
N MET A 400 14.47 13.23 -3.17
CA MET A 400 13.21 12.49 -3.03
C MET A 400 12.03 13.46 -2.88
N GLU A 401 11.13 13.51 -3.87
CA GLU A 401 9.84 14.22 -3.78
C GLU A 401 8.86 13.39 -2.91
N PRO A 402 8.43 13.86 -1.72
CA PRO A 402 7.57 13.08 -0.82
C PRO A 402 6.14 12.92 -1.34
N LEU A 403 5.52 11.79 -1.02
CA LEU A 403 4.06 11.66 -1.00
C LEU A 403 3.53 12.22 0.32
N VAL A 404 2.89 13.39 0.30
CA VAL A 404 2.31 14.03 1.49
C VAL A 404 0.90 13.51 1.71
N GLU A 405 0.68 12.79 2.80
CA GLU A 405 -0.59 12.12 3.13
C GLU A 405 -1.49 13.00 4.02
N VAL A 406 -2.75 13.13 3.61
CA VAL A 406 -3.81 13.90 4.30
C VAL A 406 -5.09 13.08 4.46
N ASN A 407 -5.90 13.36 5.48
CA ASN A 407 -7.19 12.71 5.71
C ASN A 407 -8.38 13.69 5.82
N ASN A 408 -8.14 14.99 6.00
CA ASN A 408 -9.20 16.00 6.14
C ASN A 408 -8.79 17.36 5.53
N ALA A 409 -9.74 18.32 5.50
CA ALA A 409 -9.54 19.62 4.87
C ALA A 409 -8.41 20.44 5.52
N ARG A 410 -8.29 20.40 6.86
CA ARG A 410 -7.22 21.12 7.57
C ARG A 410 -5.84 20.60 7.19
N GLU A 411 -5.69 19.28 7.11
CA GLU A 411 -4.44 18.65 6.67
C GLU A 411 -4.15 18.96 5.21
N MET A 412 -5.17 18.99 4.35
CA MET A 412 -5.05 19.40 2.95
C MET A 412 -4.56 20.85 2.81
N ASP A 413 -5.12 21.80 3.57
CA ASP A 413 -4.66 23.20 3.55
C ASP A 413 -3.19 23.32 3.94
N LEU A 414 -2.77 22.57 4.97
CA LEU A 414 -1.37 22.55 5.39
C LEU A 414 -0.47 21.93 4.30
N ALA A 415 -0.88 20.82 3.69
CA ALA A 415 -0.14 20.20 2.59
C ALA A 415 -0.03 21.14 1.37
N LEU A 416 -1.09 21.85 1.02
CA LEU A 416 -1.11 22.85 -0.07
C LEU A 416 -0.29 24.12 0.25
N SER A 417 0.01 24.37 1.52
CA SER A 417 0.92 25.45 1.93
C SER A 417 2.40 25.08 1.81
N LEU A 418 2.70 23.79 1.56
CA LEU A 418 4.02 23.32 1.16
C LEU A 418 4.15 23.43 -0.36
N PRO A 419 5.37 23.50 -0.91
CA PRO A 419 5.61 23.32 -2.34
C PRO A 419 5.46 21.84 -2.79
N ALA A 420 4.58 21.07 -2.13
CA ALA A 420 4.30 19.66 -2.37
C ALA A 420 3.84 19.44 -3.82
N LYS A 421 4.45 18.48 -4.53
CA LYS A 421 4.02 18.10 -5.88
C LYS A 421 3.16 16.84 -5.90
N VAL A 422 3.20 16.03 -4.85
CA VAL A 422 2.38 14.81 -4.74
C VAL A 422 1.66 14.77 -3.40
N ILE A 423 0.32 14.80 -3.44
CA ILE A 423 -0.53 14.71 -2.24
C ILE A 423 -1.40 13.46 -2.34
N GLY A 424 -1.41 12.67 -1.28
CA GLY A 424 -2.24 11.47 -1.16
C GLY A 424 -3.36 11.65 -0.15
N VAL A 425 -4.61 11.48 -0.57
CA VAL A 425 -5.76 11.47 0.35
C VAL A 425 -5.97 10.05 0.86
N ASN A 426 -5.75 9.83 2.15
CA ASN A 426 -6.03 8.56 2.79
C ASN A 426 -7.50 8.46 3.15
N ASN A 427 -8.24 7.62 2.43
CA ASN A 427 -9.64 7.32 2.73
C ASN A 427 -9.80 6.55 4.04
N ARG A 428 -8.70 6.04 4.62
CA ARG A 428 -8.69 5.41 5.93
C ARG A 428 -8.24 6.42 6.98
N ASN A 429 -9.09 6.69 7.96
CA ASN A 429 -8.72 7.50 9.12
C ASN A 429 -7.69 6.75 9.97
N LEU A 430 -6.52 7.33 10.21
CA LEU A 430 -5.42 6.67 10.93
C LEU A 430 -5.62 6.60 12.45
N HIS A 431 -6.57 7.35 13.01
CA HIS A 431 -6.88 7.30 14.43
C HIS A 431 -7.74 6.08 14.80
N ASP A 432 -8.63 5.64 13.89
CA ASP A 432 -9.60 4.55 14.13
C ASP A 432 -9.64 3.44 13.04
N PHE A 433 -8.90 3.62 11.95
CA PHE A 433 -8.81 2.74 10.78
C PHE A 433 -10.11 2.53 9.99
N ARG A 434 -11.15 3.35 10.18
CA ARG A 434 -12.37 3.33 9.36
C ARG A 434 -12.09 3.89 7.97
N VAL A 435 -12.73 3.28 6.96
CA VAL A 435 -12.58 3.69 5.55
C VAL A 435 -13.82 4.47 5.14
N ASP A 436 -13.63 5.71 4.71
CA ASP A 436 -14.64 6.55 4.09
C ASP A 436 -14.18 6.93 2.67
N MET A 437 -14.81 6.30 1.68
CA MET A 437 -14.52 6.47 0.26
C MET A 437 -14.92 7.85 -0.29
N ASP A 438 -15.68 8.62 0.47
CA ASP A 438 -16.06 9.98 0.07
C ASP A 438 -15.03 11.02 0.55
N THR A 439 -14.04 10.63 1.37
CA THR A 439 -12.96 11.53 1.82
C THR A 439 -12.22 12.14 0.65
N THR A 440 -11.77 11.33 -0.31
CA THR A 440 -11.13 11.83 -1.54
C THR A 440 -12.09 12.71 -2.34
N THR A 441 -13.36 12.30 -2.47
CA THR A 441 -14.37 13.08 -3.21
C THR A 441 -14.58 14.47 -2.60
N ARG A 442 -14.53 14.62 -1.27
CA ARG A 442 -14.69 15.90 -0.58
C ARG A 442 -13.48 16.83 -0.69
N LEU A 443 -12.27 16.26 -0.82
CA LEU A 443 -11.03 17.04 -0.82
C LEU A 443 -10.51 17.38 -2.22
N VAL A 444 -10.99 16.71 -3.27
CA VAL A 444 -10.51 16.90 -4.65
C VAL A 444 -10.64 18.35 -5.13
N ASP A 445 -11.72 19.04 -4.74
CA ASP A 445 -11.97 20.43 -5.15
C ASP A 445 -10.91 21.41 -4.62
N MET A 446 -10.28 21.11 -3.48
CA MET A 446 -9.22 21.94 -2.90
C MET A 446 -7.93 21.90 -3.72
N ALA A 447 -7.67 20.80 -4.42
CA ALA A 447 -6.49 20.60 -5.26
C ALA A 447 -6.70 21.10 -6.71
N LYS A 448 -7.94 21.39 -7.13
CA LYS A 448 -8.23 21.85 -8.50
C LYS A 448 -7.49 23.16 -8.81
N GLY A 449 -6.82 23.19 -9.97
CA GLY A 449 -6.05 24.35 -10.43
C GLY A 449 -4.72 24.57 -9.69
N LYS A 450 -4.32 23.64 -8.82
CA LYS A 450 -2.99 23.60 -8.21
C LYS A 450 -2.07 22.71 -9.04
N ASP A 451 -0.78 23.01 -9.02
CA ASP A 451 0.26 22.19 -9.65
C ASP A 451 0.66 21.03 -8.72
N VAL A 452 -0.28 20.11 -8.51
CA VAL A 452 -0.17 18.96 -7.61
C VAL A 452 -0.76 17.72 -8.29
N ILE A 453 -0.07 16.60 -8.16
CA ILE A 453 -0.57 15.26 -8.51
C ILE A 453 -1.34 14.72 -7.30
N LEU A 454 -2.66 14.57 -7.46
CA LEU A 454 -3.53 14.09 -6.38
C LEU A 454 -3.72 12.58 -6.47
N CYS A 455 -3.44 11.86 -5.38
CA CYS A 455 -3.58 10.41 -5.30
C CYS A 455 -4.65 10.00 -4.29
N ALA A 456 -5.47 9.00 -4.62
CA ALA A 456 -6.38 8.36 -3.66
C ALA A 456 -5.68 7.16 -3.00
N LEU A 457 -5.67 7.11 -1.67
CA LEU A 457 -5.04 6.04 -0.90
C LEU A 457 -6.10 5.27 -0.10
N SER A 458 -5.90 3.96 0.02
CA SER A 458 -6.77 3.03 0.77
C SER A 458 -8.17 2.85 0.19
N GLY A 459 -8.74 1.65 0.41
CA GLY A 459 -10.15 1.35 0.11
C GLY A 459 -10.48 1.00 -1.35
N ILE A 460 -9.50 1.05 -2.25
CA ILE A 460 -9.69 0.72 -3.67
C ILE A 460 -9.72 -0.80 -3.87
N THR A 461 -10.86 -1.31 -4.36
CA THR A 461 -11.11 -2.75 -4.50
C THR A 461 -11.35 -3.20 -5.95
N SER A 462 -11.64 -2.27 -6.85
CA SER A 462 -12.01 -2.56 -8.23
C SER A 462 -11.53 -1.50 -9.23
N ALA A 463 -11.54 -1.86 -10.52
CA ALA A 463 -11.32 -0.91 -11.61
C ALA A 463 -12.41 0.18 -11.69
N ALA A 464 -13.61 -0.11 -11.19
CA ALA A 464 -14.69 0.87 -11.10
C ALA A 464 -14.38 1.97 -10.08
N ASP A 465 -13.76 1.62 -8.94
CA ASP A 465 -13.31 2.60 -7.94
C ASP A 465 -12.27 3.56 -8.54
N VAL A 466 -11.31 3.02 -9.31
CA VAL A 466 -10.30 3.82 -10.00
C VAL A 466 -10.96 4.73 -11.03
N SER A 467 -11.86 4.20 -11.86
CA SER A 467 -12.59 4.99 -12.86
C SER A 467 -13.38 6.14 -12.23
N ARG A 468 -14.02 5.90 -11.07
CA ARG A 468 -14.71 6.93 -10.29
C ARG A 468 -13.74 8.03 -9.88
N TYR A 469 -12.62 7.70 -9.25
CA TYR A 469 -11.65 8.71 -8.81
C TYR A 469 -11.01 9.47 -9.97
N THR A 470 -10.66 8.78 -11.06
CA THR A 470 -10.12 9.44 -12.26
C THR A 470 -11.13 10.42 -12.86
N SER A 471 -12.43 10.08 -12.87
CA SER A 471 -13.49 11.01 -13.34
C SER A 471 -13.64 12.27 -12.47
N GLN A 472 -13.18 12.22 -11.21
CA GLN A 472 -13.23 13.35 -10.28
C GLN A 472 -11.97 14.24 -10.35
N GLY A 473 -10.94 13.84 -11.11
CA GLY A 473 -9.67 14.56 -11.22
C GLY A 473 -8.55 14.03 -10.32
N VAL A 474 -8.66 12.79 -9.84
CA VAL A 474 -7.56 12.10 -9.15
C VAL A 474 -6.59 11.53 -10.19
N ASP A 475 -5.30 11.79 -10.01
CA ASP A 475 -4.23 11.44 -10.94
C ASP A 475 -3.61 10.06 -10.67
N GLY A 476 -3.69 9.56 -9.45
CA GLY A 476 -3.11 8.27 -9.06
C GLY A 476 -3.87 7.54 -7.95
N VAL A 477 -3.59 6.25 -7.80
CA VAL A 477 -4.25 5.37 -6.83
C VAL A 477 -3.25 4.46 -6.13
N LEU A 478 -3.37 4.32 -4.81
CA LEU A 478 -2.57 3.38 -4.01
C LEU A 478 -3.41 2.20 -3.53
N ILE A 479 -2.98 1.01 -3.95
CA ILE A 479 -3.71 -0.24 -3.75
C ILE A 479 -2.80 -1.22 -3.02
N GLY A 480 -3.28 -1.78 -1.91
CA GLY A 480 -2.52 -2.73 -1.10
C GLY A 480 -3.28 -4.01 -0.81
N GLU A 481 -4.26 -3.96 0.10
CA GLU A 481 -4.96 -5.16 0.57
C GLU A 481 -5.56 -5.99 -0.57
N THR A 482 -6.19 -5.33 -1.56
CA THR A 482 -6.78 -5.98 -2.73
C THR A 482 -5.75 -6.74 -3.56
N LEU A 483 -4.57 -6.14 -3.81
CA LEU A 483 -3.49 -6.78 -4.55
C LEU A 483 -2.90 -7.96 -3.79
N MET A 484 -2.69 -7.80 -2.48
CA MET A 484 -2.14 -8.85 -1.63
C MET A 484 -3.05 -10.08 -1.48
N ARG A 485 -4.36 -9.93 -1.77
CA ARG A 485 -5.35 -11.03 -1.75
C ARG A 485 -5.69 -11.55 -3.15
N ALA A 486 -5.26 -10.88 -4.21
CA ALA A 486 -5.58 -11.25 -5.57
C ALA A 486 -4.91 -12.57 -5.94
N LYS A 487 -5.64 -13.45 -6.64
CA LYS A 487 -5.06 -14.68 -7.21
C LYS A 487 -4.04 -14.37 -8.31
N ASP A 488 -4.32 -13.34 -9.11
CA ASP A 488 -3.43 -12.82 -10.15
C ASP A 488 -3.31 -11.29 -9.99
N PRO A 489 -2.36 -10.81 -9.17
CA PRO A 489 -2.14 -9.38 -8.98
C PRO A 489 -1.68 -8.68 -10.26
N ALA A 490 -1.00 -9.38 -11.18
CA ALA A 490 -0.53 -8.79 -12.42
C ALA A 490 -1.70 -8.49 -13.37
N ALA A 491 -2.65 -9.42 -13.49
CA ALA A 491 -3.87 -9.17 -14.25
C ALA A 491 -4.69 -8.02 -13.67
N PHE A 492 -4.79 -7.93 -12.33
CA PHE A 492 -5.49 -6.83 -11.68
C PHE A 492 -4.85 -5.48 -12.01
N ILE A 493 -3.52 -5.33 -11.90
CA ILE A 493 -2.83 -4.08 -12.24
C ILE A 493 -3.06 -3.71 -13.70
N ARG A 494 -2.94 -4.65 -14.64
CA ARG A 494 -3.16 -4.40 -16.08
C ARG A 494 -4.57 -3.90 -16.38
N GLN A 495 -5.59 -4.33 -15.63
CA GLN A 495 -6.97 -3.86 -15.79
C GLN A 495 -7.17 -2.40 -15.37
N LEU A 496 -6.26 -1.83 -14.57
CA LEU A 496 -6.37 -0.44 -14.09
C LEU A 496 -5.72 0.57 -15.04
N LEU A 497 -4.91 0.11 -15.98
CA LEU A 497 -4.14 0.96 -16.87
C LEU A 497 -4.97 1.33 -18.13
N PRO A 498 -4.88 2.58 -18.65
CA PRO A 498 -5.66 3.04 -19.81
C PRO A 498 -5.35 2.30 -21.11
N ALA A 499 -4.18 1.65 -21.19
CA ALA A 499 -3.82 0.71 -22.22
C ALA A 499 -3.12 -0.47 -21.53
N PRO A 500 -3.55 -1.73 -21.73
CA PRO A 500 -2.79 -2.85 -21.22
C PRO A 500 -1.41 -2.82 -21.89
N PRO A 501 -0.29 -3.02 -21.16
CA PRO A 501 0.92 -3.48 -21.82
C PRO A 501 0.50 -4.70 -22.66
N ALA A 502 0.96 -4.74 -23.91
CA ALA A 502 0.59 -5.82 -24.83
C ALA A 502 0.70 -7.15 -24.08
N PRO A 503 -0.28 -8.06 -24.19
CA PRO A 503 -0.13 -9.39 -23.61
C PRO A 503 1.23 -9.93 -24.05
N PRO A 504 1.95 -10.71 -23.22
CA PRO A 504 3.17 -11.35 -23.67
C PRO A 504 2.85 -11.99 -25.01
N SER A 505 3.47 -11.49 -26.07
CA SER A 505 3.15 -11.91 -27.43
C SER A 505 3.28 -13.43 -27.48
N GLU A 506 2.53 -14.08 -28.38
CA GLU A 506 2.82 -15.48 -28.73
C GLU A 506 4.34 -15.69 -28.80
N PRO A 507 4.86 -16.84 -28.32
CA PRO A 507 6.30 -17.04 -28.23
C PRO A 507 6.91 -16.63 -29.57
N PRO A 508 7.84 -15.66 -29.57
CA PRO A 508 8.37 -15.14 -30.81
C PRO A 508 8.87 -16.34 -31.61
N VAL A 509 8.67 -16.29 -32.93
CA VAL A 509 9.37 -17.19 -33.86
C VAL A 509 10.84 -17.22 -33.40
N PRO A 510 11.38 -18.38 -32.98
CA PRO A 510 12.64 -18.40 -32.27
C PRO A 510 13.73 -17.86 -33.19
N LEU A 511 14.58 -17.00 -32.63
CA LEU A 511 15.68 -16.46 -33.41
C LEU A 511 16.71 -17.54 -33.70
N VAL A 512 17.31 -17.47 -34.89
CA VAL A 512 18.28 -18.47 -35.35
C VAL A 512 19.66 -17.85 -35.41
N LYS A 513 20.56 -18.37 -34.57
CA LYS A 513 21.99 -18.06 -34.59
C LYS A 513 22.75 -19.16 -35.31
N ILE A 514 23.59 -18.77 -36.26
CA ILE A 514 24.54 -19.66 -36.93
C ILE A 514 25.95 -19.34 -36.45
N CYS A 515 26.56 -20.25 -35.69
CA CYS A 515 27.87 -20.05 -35.07
C CYS A 515 29.02 -20.65 -35.88
N GLY A 516 30.18 -19.99 -35.90
CA GLY A 516 31.37 -20.46 -36.59
C GLY A 516 31.40 -20.09 -38.08
N VAL A 517 31.00 -18.87 -38.39
CA VAL A 517 31.07 -18.26 -39.72
C VAL A 517 32.50 -17.81 -39.97
N ARG A 518 33.06 -18.10 -41.16
CA ARG A 518 34.49 -17.94 -41.46
C ARG A 518 34.80 -16.97 -42.60
N THR A 519 33.86 -16.69 -43.50
CA THR A 519 34.07 -15.79 -44.65
C THR A 519 32.89 -14.82 -44.84
N ALA A 520 33.14 -13.70 -45.52
CA ALA A 520 32.11 -12.71 -45.81
C ALA A 520 31.01 -13.27 -46.73
N GLU A 521 31.38 -14.07 -47.73
CA GLU A 521 30.45 -14.74 -48.65
C GLU A 521 29.50 -15.69 -47.92
N GLU A 522 30.06 -16.49 -46.99
CA GLU A 522 29.28 -17.38 -46.14
C GLU A 522 28.34 -16.58 -45.23
N ALA A 523 28.81 -15.49 -44.63
CA ALA A 523 28.01 -14.62 -43.79
C ALA A 523 26.81 -14.02 -44.53
N LEU A 524 27.02 -13.52 -45.76
CA LEU A 524 25.96 -12.96 -46.60
C LEU A 524 24.93 -14.03 -46.98
N ALA A 525 25.36 -15.22 -47.39
CA ALA A 525 24.45 -16.29 -47.75
C ALA A 525 23.63 -16.81 -46.56
N ILE A 526 24.23 -16.83 -45.36
CA ILE A 526 23.51 -17.18 -44.12
C ILE A 526 22.50 -16.08 -43.75
N ALA A 527 22.84 -14.81 -43.95
CA ALA A 527 21.92 -13.69 -43.77
C ALA A 527 20.70 -13.82 -44.70
N ASP A 528 20.93 -14.10 -45.98
CA ASP A 528 19.87 -14.31 -46.99
C ASP A 528 18.98 -15.51 -46.67
N ALA A 529 19.54 -16.54 -46.03
CA ALA A 529 18.79 -17.70 -45.55
C ALA A 529 17.85 -17.36 -44.36
N GLY A 530 17.91 -16.14 -43.82
CA GLY A 530 17.04 -15.64 -42.77
C GLY A 530 17.54 -15.89 -41.35
N ALA A 531 18.84 -16.11 -41.16
CA ALA A 531 19.42 -16.15 -39.82
C ALA A 531 19.38 -14.75 -39.16
N ASP A 532 19.21 -14.72 -37.84
CA ASP A 532 19.10 -13.48 -37.06
C ASP A 532 20.43 -13.12 -36.38
N MET A 533 21.35 -14.07 -36.27
CA MET A 533 22.66 -13.88 -35.65
C MET A 533 23.76 -14.73 -36.32
N LEU A 534 24.95 -14.18 -36.41
CA LEU A 534 26.15 -14.80 -36.96
C LEU A 534 27.25 -14.84 -35.89
N GLY A 535 27.72 -16.03 -35.51
CA GLY A 535 28.77 -16.19 -34.51
C GLY A 535 30.16 -16.26 -35.13
N LEU A 536 31.05 -15.33 -34.76
CA LEU A 536 32.47 -15.32 -35.12
C LEU A 536 33.30 -15.90 -33.97
N MET A 537 34.16 -16.87 -34.25
CA MET A 537 34.91 -17.59 -33.21
C MET A 537 36.29 -16.97 -33.00
N PHE A 538 36.53 -16.34 -31.84
CA PHE A 538 37.82 -15.76 -31.47
C PHE A 538 38.68 -16.71 -30.62
N VAL A 539 38.27 -17.98 -30.50
CA VAL A 539 39.00 -19.02 -29.77
C VAL A 539 40.04 -19.66 -30.67
N ALA A 540 41.32 -19.32 -30.46
CA ALA A 540 42.44 -19.75 -31.31
C ALA A 540 42.58 -21.29 -31.46
N SER A 541 42.21 -22.05 -30.44
CA SER A 541 42.23 -23.53 -30.47
C SER A 541 41.07 -24.14 -31.26
N SER A 542 40.08 -23.35 -31.67
CA SER A 542 38.91 -23.84 -32.39
C SER A 542 39.20 -24.01 -33.87
N LYS A 543 38.76 -25.12 -34.46
CA LYS A 543 38.74 -25.32 -35.93
C LYS A 543 37.91 -24.24 -36.68
N ARG A 544 37.11 -23.47 -35.94
CA ARG A 544 36.23 -22.41 -36.46
C ARG A 544 36.84 -21.01 -36.30
N TYR A 545 38.07 -20.91 -35.78
CA TYR A 545 38.73 -19.63 -35.47
C TYR A 545 38.75 -18.67 -36.66
N VAL A 546 38.50 -17.38 -36.39
CA VAL A 546 38.56 -16.29 -37.36
C VAL A 546 39.53 -15.22 -36.84
N PRO A 547 40.58 -14.85 -37.59
CA PRO A 547 41.45 -13.73 -37.26
C PRO A 547 40.71 -12.38 -37.28
N PHE A 548 41.20 -11.40 -36.53
CA PHE A 548 40.58 -10.07 -36.45
C PHE A 548 40.33 -9.41 -37.80
N ASP A 549 41.28 -9.48 -38.74
CA ASP A 549 41.12 -8.85 -40.06
C ASP A 549 39.98 -9.48 -40.87
N THR A 550 39.88 -10.81 -40.86
CA THR A 550 38.76 -11.54 -41.48
C THR A 550 37.43 -11.25 -40.78
N ALA A 551 37.44 -11.19 -39.44
CA ALA A 551 36.24 -10.84 -38.68
C ALA A 551 35.76 -9.41 -39.00
N ARG A 552 36.67 -8.46 -39.17
CA ARG A 552 36.36 -7.09 -39.61
C ARG A 552 35.71 -7.06 -40.99
N GLU A 553 36.23 -7.84 -41.94
CA GLU A 553 35.67 -7.96 -43.28
C GLU A 553 34.24 -8.53 -43.27
N ILE A 554 34.02 -9.59 -42.49
CA ILE A 554 32.67 -10.17 -42.29
C ILE A 554 31.72 -9.12 -41.69
N CYS A 555 32.15 -8.46 -40.62
CA CYS A 555 31.35 -7.43 -39.95
C CYS A 555 30.99 -6.26 -40.88
N ALA A 556 31.95 -5.81 -41.71
CA ALA A 556 31.73 -4.75 -42.67
C ALA A 556 30.70 -5.15 -43.74
N SER A 557 30.78 -6.38 -44.24
CA SER A 557 29.85 -6.91 -45.26
C SER A 557 28.41 -6.99 -44.74
N ILE A 558 28.22 -7.49 -43.51
CA ILE A 558 26.89 -7.55 -42.87
C ILE A 558 26.35 -6.16 -42.54
N ARG A 559 27.20 -5.22 -42.10
CA ARG A 559 26.77 -3.83 -41.90
C ARG A 559 26.35 -3.14 -43.19
N ALA A 560 27.05 -3.38 -44.29
CA ALA A 560 26.70 -2.81 -45.59
C ALA A 560 25.26 -3.16 -45.98
N LEU A 561 24.82 -4.40 -45.70
CA LEU A 561 23.43 -4.80 -45.89
C LEU A 561 22.45 -3.93 -45.08
N ARG A 562 22.75 -3.60 -43.82
CA ARG A 562 21.88 -2.81 -42.93
C ARG A 562 21.58 -1.41 -43.46
N PHE A 563 22.57 -0.75 -44.07
CA PHE A 563 22.41 0.61 -44.61
C PHE A 563 21.52 0.66 -45.87
N SER A 564 21.23 -0.49 -46.48
CA SER A 564 20.33 -0.61 -47.62
C SER A 564 18.84 -0.66 -47.24
N CYS A 565 18.52 -0.72 -45.95
CA CYS A 565 17.14 -0.82 -45.47
C CYS A 565 16.68 0.43 -44.71
N PRO A 566 15.35 0.64 -44.59
CA PRO A 566 14.82 1.67 -43.71
C PRO A 566 15.29 1.44 -42.27
N PRO A 567 15.65 2.50 -41.52
CA PRO A 567 15.96 2.37 -40.11
C PRO A 567 14.74 1.80 -39.36
N PRO A 568 14.94 0.84 -38.44
CA PRO A 568 13.83 0.31 -37.66
C PRO A 568 13.22 1.42 -36.79
N PRO A 569 11.92 1.30 -36.41
CA PRO A 569 11.32 2.23 -35.47
C PRO A 569 12.10 2.24 -34.14
N PRO A 570 12.13 3.39 -33.43
CA PRO A 570 12.89 3.52 -32.20
C PRO A 570 12.49 2.48 -31.13
N PRO A 571 13.40 2.16 -30.19
CA PRO A 571 13.09 1.47 -28.93
C PRO A 571 11.79 1.92 -28.30
N VAL A 572 10.81 1.02 -28.20
CA VAL A 572 9.83 1.11 -27.11
C VAL A 572 10.60 0.67 -25.86
N LEU A 573 10.89 1.62 -24.98
CA LEU A 573 11.45 1.35 -23.66
C LEU A 573 10.33 0.74 -22.82
N ASP A 574 10.32 -0.58 -22.70
CA ASP A 574 9.46 -1.31 -21.77
C ASP A 574 10.31 -2.21 -20.88
N ASN A 575 9.70 -2.82 -19.87
CA ASN A 575 10.40 -3.71 -18.93
C ASN A 575 10.70 -5.11 -19.53
N SER A 576 10.64 -5.27 -20.86
CA SER A 576 11.11 -6.50 -21.51
C SER A 576 12.64 -6.56 -21.51
N SER A 577 13.21 -7.76 -21.67
CA SER A 577 14.66 -7.90 -21.78
C SER A 577 15.17 -7.18 -23.04
N TRP A 578 16.40 -6.65 -23.02
CA TRP A 578 16.97 -5.92 -24.16
C TRP A 578 16.76 -6.67 -25.49
N PHE A 579 17.02 -7.98 -25.53
CA PHE A 579 16.83 -8.76 -26.75
C PHE A 579 15.36 -8.99 -27.07
N ALA A 580 14.45 -9.18 -26.11
CA ALA A 580 13.03 -9.16 -26.42
C ALA A 580 12.61 -7.82 -27.07
N SER A 581 13.11 -6.68 -26.57
CA SER A 581 12.81 -5.35 -27.13
C SER A 581 13.50 -5.05 -28.46
N HIS A 582 14.58 -5.77 -28.79
CA HIS A 582 15.39 -5.57 -30.00
C HIS A 582 15.16 -6.64 -31.07
N ALA A 583 14.68 -7.84 -30.73
CA ALA A 583 14.45 -8.95 -31.66
C ALA A 583 13.40 -8.64 -32.71
N ALA A 584 12.35 -7.91 -32.34
CA ALA A 584 11.38 -7.41 -33.29
C ALA A 584 12.03 -6.49 -34.36
N ARG A 585 13.14 -5.83 -34.02
CA ARG A 585 13.94 -5.00 -34.94
C ARG A 585 14.98 -5.79 -35.76
N LEU A 586 15.18 -7.08 -35.48
CA LEU A 586 16.13 -7.93 -36.21
C LEU A 586 15.52 -8.56 -37.47
N THR A 587 14.31 -8.14 -37.84
CA THR A 587 13.69 -8.52 -39.10
C THR A 587 14.45 -7.86 -40.25
N GLY A 588 15.18 -8.67 -41.02
CA GLY A 588 15.87 -8.25 -42.25
C GLY A 588 17.40 -8.14 -42.18
N PHE A 589 18.05 -8.18 -41.01
CA PHE A 589 19.53 -8.22 -40.91
C PHE A 589 20.04 -8.97 -39.68
N PRO A 590 21.05 -9.84 -39.83
CA PRO A 590 21.63 -10.54 -38.68
C PRO A 590 22.57 -9.66 -37.83
N LEU A 591 22.61 -9.94 -36.53
CA LEU A 591 23.63 -9.45 -35.59
C LEU A 591 24.92 -10.24 -35.71
N VAL A 592 26.08 -9.57 -35.53
CA VAL A 592 27.38 -10.23 -35.49
C VAL A 592 27.85 -10.38 -34.04
N VAL A 593 28.01 -11.63 -33.61
CA VAL A 593 28.31 -12.03 -32.23
C VAL A 593 29.73 -12.58 -32.15
N GLY A 594 30.60 -11.97 -31.34
CA GLY A 594 31.94 -12.53 -31.08
C GLY A 594 31.92 -13.58 -29.99
N VAL A 595 32.43 -14.78 -30.26
CA VAL A 595 32.45 -15.92 -29.32
C VAL A 595 33.86 -16.06 -28.73
N PHE A 596 33.92 -15.99 -27.40
CA PHE A 596 35.13 -16.06 -26.60
C PHE A 596 35.03 -17.22 -25.60
N GLN A 597 36.17 -17.75 -25.21
CA GLN A 597 36.35 -18.80 -24.21
C GLN A 597 37.66 -18.52 -23.45
N ASN A 598 37.53 -17.81 -22.33
CA ASN A 598 38.60 -17.46 -21.40
C ASN A 598 39.68 -16.49 -21.93
N GLN A 599 39.41 -15.72 -22.99
CA GLN A 599 40.27 -14.61 -23.39
C GLN A 599 40.24 -13.50 -22.33
N PRO A 600 41.32 -12.71 -22.17
CA PRO A 600 41.33 -11.55 -21.30
C PRO A 600 40.26 -10.51 -21.70
N LEU A 601 39.65 -9.85 -20.73
CA LEU A 601 38.65 -8.79 -20.98
C LEU A 601 39.17 -7.70 -21.93
N SER A 602 40.45 -7.34 -21.86
CA SER A 602 41.06 -6.36 -22.78
C SER A 602 41.02 -6.79 -24.24
N GLU A 603 41.18 -8.09 -24.52
CA GLU A 603 41.10 -8.65 -25.88
C GLU A 603 39.66 -8.65 -26.38
N ILE A 604 38.70 -8.98 -25.51
CA ILE A 604 37.27 -8.92 -25.81
C ILE A 604 36.86 -7.47 -26.16
N LEU A 605 37.28 -6.50 -25.35
CA LEU A 605 37.00 -5.08 -25.59
C LEU A 605 37.65 -4.58 -26.88
N HIS A 606 38.87 -5.04 -27.18
CA HIS A 606 39.53 -4.74 -28.44
C HIS A 606 38.75 -5.31 -29.64
N ALA A 607 38.29 -6.57 -29.55
CA ALA A 607 37.48 -7.21 -30.58
C ALA A 607 36.16 -6.45 -30.84
N VAL A 608 35.47 -6.09 -29.75
CA VAL A 608 34.23 -5.29 -29.81
C VAL A 608 34.47 -3.98 -30.55
N SER A 609 35.55 -3.26 -30.23
CA SER A 609 35.87 -1.99 -30.87
C SER A 609 36.33 -2.16 -32.33
N ALA A 610 37.29 -3.06 -32.58
CA ALA A 610 37.93 -3.22 -33.88
C ALA A 610 37.01 -3.84 -34.94
N CYS A 611 36.23 -4.85 -34.57
CA CYS A 611 35.24 -5.49 -35.44
C CYS A 611 33.86 -4.83 -35.36
N GLN A 612 33.67 -3.90 -34.41
CA GLN A 612 32.42 -3.22 -34.08
C GLN A 612 31.29 -4.20 -33.68
N LEU A 613 31.61 -5.33 -33.06
CA LEU A 613 30.66 -6.42 -32.78
C LEU A 613 29.34 -5.93 -32.16
N ASP A 614 28.22 -6.55 -32.51
CA ASP A 614 26.91 -6.17 -31.96
C ASP A 614 26.64 -6.82 -30.60
N ALA A 615 27.27 -7.96 -30.33
CA ALA A 615 27.18 -8.67 -29.06
C ALA A 615 28.44 -9.55 -28.81
N VAL A 616 28.63 -9.95 -27.56
CA VAL A 616 29.68 -10.86 -27.11
C VAL A 616 29.05 -12.12 -26.53
N GLN A 617 29.62 -13.28 -26.83
CA GLN A 617 29.28 -14.55 -26.22
C GLN A 617 30.47 -15.06 -25.40
N LEU A 618 30.28 -15.15 -24.08
CA LEU A 618 31.24 -15.71 -23.12
C LEU A 618 30.97 -17.20 -22.92
N HIS A 619 31.79 -18.04 -23.55
CA HIS A 619 31.61 -19.49 -23.66
C HIS A 619 32.59 -20.28 -22.77
N GLY A 620 33.35 -19.62 -21.90
CA GLY A 620 34.28 -20.24 -20.96
C GLY A 620 33.78 -20.19 -19.51
N SER A 621 34.76 -20.13 -18.61
CA SER A 621 34.60 -19.95 -17.17
C SER A 621 34.79 -18.49 -16.75
N GLU A 622 34.54 -17.54 -17.66
CA GLU A 622 34.69 -16.12 -17.36
C GLU A 622 33.71 -15.69 -16.25
N PRO A 623 34.13 -14.77 -15.34
CA PRO A 623 33.23 -14.21 -14.34
C PRO A 623 32.01 -13.54 -14.98
N VAL A 624 30.81 -13.81 -14.45
CA VAL A 624 29.56 -13.25 -14.99
C VAL A 624 29.49 -11.73 -14.86
N GLU A 625 30.23 -11.16 -13.90
CA GLU A 625 30.33 -9.73 -13.63
C GLU A 625 30.96 -8.95 -14.77
N TRP A 626 31.74 -9.60 -15.64
CA TRP A 626 32.41 -8.95 -16.77
C TRP A 626 31.44 -8.32 -17.75
N ALA A 627 30.19 -8.77 -17.80
CA ALA A 627 29.18 -8.18 -18.67
C ALA A 627 28.98 -6.67 -18.41
N HIS A 628 29.14 -6.21 -17.17
CA HIS A 628 29.04 -4.78 -16.82
C HIS A 628 30.14 -3.92 -17.47
N HIS A 629 31.24 -4.53 -17.88
CA HIS A 629 32.37 -3.84 -18.47
C HIS A 629 32.38 -3.92 -20.00
N ILE A 630 31.55 -4.77 -20.60
CA ILE A 630 31.48 -4.95 -22.05
C ILE A 630 30.40 -3.99 -22.59
N PRO A 631 30.74 -3.06 -23.50
CA PRO A 631 29.83 -1.99 -23.93
C PRO A 631 28.75 -2.46 -24.93
N VAL A 632 28.59 -3.77 -25.08
CA VAL A 632 27.62 -4.43 -25.97
C VAL A 632 26.98 -5.61 -25.22
N PRO A 633 25.76 -6.02 -25.61
CA PRO A 633 25.07 -7.17 -25.06
C PRO A 633 25.94 -8.42 -24.87
N VAL A 634 25.75 -9.11 -23.74
CA VAL A 634 26.52 -10.32 -23.40
C VAL A 634 25.61 -11.54 -23.27
N ILE A 635 25.92 -12.55 -24.08
CA ILE A 635 25.39 -13.92 -24.01
C ILE A 635 26.36 -14.74 -23.16
N LYS A 636 25.92 -15.28 -22.02
CA LYS A 636 26.74 -16.20 -21.22
C LYS A 636 26.30 -17.64 -21.52
N ALA A 637 27.24 -18.47 -21.95
CA ALA A 637 27.00 -19.91 -22.07
C ALA A 637 27.05 -20.56 -20.69
N PHE A 638 26.05 -21.41 -20.41
CA PHE A 638 25.91 -22.21 -19.22
C PHE A 638 25.66 -23.67 -19.61
N HIS A 639 26.08 -24.60 -18.76
CA HIS A 639 25.48 -25.92 -18.70
C HIS A 639 24.31 -25.89 -17.70
N PRO A 640 23.29 -26.74 -17.86
CA PRO A 640 22.09 -26.67 -17.03
C PRO A 640 22.31 -26.73 -15.50
N GLU A 641 23.37 -27.40 -15.06
CA GLU A 641 23.79 -27.49 -13.65
C GLU A 641 24.71 -26.34 -13.18
N SER A 642 25.08 -25.40 -14.06
CA SER A 642 25.99 -24.30 -13.71
C SER A 642 25.42 -23.40 -12.62
N ALA A 643 26.28 -23.02 -11.67
CA ALA A 643 26.00 -21.89 -10.77
C ALA A 643 25.84 -20.59 -11.57
N GLY A 644 24.91 -19.72 -11.15
CA GLY A 644 24.70 -18.40 -11.76
C GLY A 644 23.73 -18.34 -12.94
N ILE A 645 23.26 -19.49 -13.47
CA ILE A 645 22.31 -19.59 -14.60
C ILE A 645 20.99 -18.82 -14.40
N THR A 646 20.66 -18.46 -13.15
CA THR A 646 19.40 -17.79 -12.78
C THR A 646 19.60 -16.46 -12.07
N GLN A 647 20.81 -15.92 -12.09
CA GLN A 647 21.14 -14.66 -11.44
C GLN A 647 20.81 -13.48 -12.37
N ALA A 648 19.67 -12.84 -12.12
CA ALA A 648 19.24 -11.67 -12.87
C ALA A 648 20.26 -10.52 -12.74
N GLY A 649 20.51 -9.81 -13.85
CA GLY A 649 21.31 -8.57 -13.87
C GLY A 649 22.78 -8.71 -14.23
N TYR A 650 23.33 -9.93 -14.36
CA TYR A 650 24.76 -10.14 -14.67
C TYR A 650 25.03 -10.54 -16.12
N HIS A 651 24.04 -11.08 -16.83
CA HIS A 651 24.13 -11.40 -18.24
C HIS A 651 22.75 -11.14 -18.84
N GLU A 652 22.73 -10.64 -20.07
CA GLU A 652 21.45 -10.32 -20.70
C GLU A 652 20.78 -11.61 -21.22
N PHE A 653 21.57 -12.64 -21.62
CA PHE A 653 21.07 -13.90 -22.18
C PHE A 653 21.79 -15.14 -21.68
N VAL A 654 21.01 -16.19 -21.44
CA VAL A 654 21.48 -17.53 -21.08
C VAL A 654 21.51 -18.39 -22.35
N LEU A 655 22.69 -18.87 -22.73
CA LEU A 655 22.83 -19.90 -23.77
C LEU A 655 23.05 -21.25 -23.09
N LEU A 656 22.14 -22.19 -23.32
CA LEU A 656 22.23 -23.55 -22.80
C LEU A 656 22.95 -24.42 -23.80
N ASP A 657 24.13 -24.91 -23.43
CA ASP A 657 24.87 -25.89 -24.22
C ASP A 657 25.30 -27.05 -23.31
N SER A 658 25.43 -28.21 -23.94
CA SER A 658 25.90 -29.43 -23.30
C SER A 658 27.38 -29.32 -22.89
N LEU A 659 27.72 -30.00 -21.79
CA LEU A 659 29.11 -30.16 -21.34
C LEU A 659 29.91 -30.99 -22.34
N ARG A 660 31.21 -30.67 -22.47
CA ARG A 660 32.16 -31.59 -23.10
C ARG A 660 32.43 -32.79 -22.20
N ASP A 661 32.53 -33.96 -22.82
CA ASP A 661 32.96 -35.21 -22.15
C ASP A 661 34.47 -35.23 -21.82
N ASP A 662 35.20 -34.13 -22.06
CA ASP A 662 36.67 -34.04 -21.90
C ASP A 662 37.13 -33.62 -20.49
N GLY A 663 36.20 -33.43 -19.56
CA GLY A 663 36.50 -33.04 -18.18
C GLY A 663 36.96 -31.59 -18.01
N SER A 664 36.91 -30.76 -19.06
CA SER A 664 37.32 -29.35 -19.00
C SER A 664 36.35 -28.46 -18.21
N GLY A 665 35.13 -28.93 -17.94
CA GLY A 665 34.08 -28.14 -17.30
C GLY A 665 33.51 -27.02 -18.19
N VAL A 666 33.85 -27.01 -19.47
CA VAL A 666 33.42 -25.98 -20.43
C VAL A 666 32.32 -26.49 -21.36
N SER A 667 31.37 -25.63 -21.67
CA SER A 667 30.25 -25.94 -22.57
C SER A 667 30.65 -25.87 -24.05
N GLY A 668 29.97 -26.66 -24.89
CA GLY A 668 30.05 -26.61 -26.35
C GLY A 668 31.03 -27.59 -26.99
N GLY A 669 30.75 -28.04 -28.22
CA GLY A 669 31.65 -28.94 -28.98
C GLY A 669 31.55 -30.45 -28.64
N SER A 670 30.59 -30.86 -27.80
CA SER A 670 30.29 -32.27 -27.49
C SER A 670 29.53 -33.00 -28.62
N GLY A 671 28.87 -32.26 -29.51
CA GLY A 671 27.94 -32.80 -30.50
C GLY A 671 26.62 -33.35 -29.93
N ARG A 672 26.43 -33.28 -28.61
CA ARG A 672 25.22 -33.75 -27.91
C ARG A 672 24.24 -32.62 -27.66
N VAL A 673 22.99 -33.00 -27.52
CA VAL A 673 21.89 -32.10 -27.19
C VAL A 673 21.76 -32.01 -25.66
N VAL A 674 21.37 -30.85 -25.16
CA VAL A 674 21.01 -30.64 -23.75
C VAL A 674 19.78 -31.48 -23.39
N ASP A 675 19.68 -31.96 -22.15
CA ASP A 675 18.46 -32.61 -21.68
C ASP A 675 17.26 -31.66 -21.80
N TRP A 676 16.20 -32.12 -22.48
CA TRP A 676 15.04 -31.30 -22.78
C TRP A 676 14.24 -30.89 -21.54
N GLU A 677 14.12 -31.77 -20.54
CA GLU A 677 13.39 -31.45 -19.31
C GLU A 677 14.14 -30.40 -18.51
N GLU A 678 15.47 -30.49 -18.49
CA GLU A 678 16.29 -29.51 -17.79
C GLU A 678 16.32 -28.15 -18.49
N ALA A 679 16.41 -28.15 -19.83
CA ALA A 679 16.30 -26.92 -20.61
C ALA A 679 14.93 -26.25 -20.41
N GLU A 680 13.84 -27.01 -20.35
CA GLU A 680 12.49 -26.49 -20.06
C GLU A 680 12.42 -25.87 -18.66
N ARG A 681 13.02 -26.51 -17.65
CA ARG A 681 13.07 -25.99 -16.28
C ARG A 681 13.78 -24.63 -16.21
N VAL A 682 14.85 -24.43 -16.98
CA VAL A 682 15.56 -23.15 -17.04
C VAL A 682 14.76 -22.11 -17.86
N ALA A 683 14.20 -22.50 -19.00
CA ALA A 683 13.38 -21.63 -19.86
C ALA A 683 12.14 -21.08 -19.13
N ARG A 684 11.57 -21.81 -18.17
CA ARG A 684 10.48 -21.32 -17.30
C ARG A 684 10.88 -20.13 -16.41
N ARG A 685 12.18 -19.90 -16.21
CA ARG A 685 12.72 -18.83 -15.33
C ARG A 685 13.16 -17.59 -16.12
N GLY A 686 13.28 -17.68 -17.44
CA GLY A 686 13.67 -16.57 -18.31
C GLY A 686 13.98 -17.01 -19.75
N PRO A 687 14.14 -16.06 -20.69
CA PRO A 687 14.46 -16.36 -22.08
C PRO A 687 15.83 -17.03 -22.20
N VAL A 688 15.88 -18.15 -22.95
CA VAL A 688 17.10 -18.95 -23.19
C VAL A 688 17.37 -19.10 -24.68
N ILE A 689 18.65 -19.16 -25.05
CA ILE A 689 19.11 -19.62 -26.35
C ILE A 689 19.50 -21.09 -26.21
N LEU A 690 18.85 -21.96 -26.97
CA LEU A 690 19.13 -23.39 -26.95
C LEU A 690 20.26 -23.71 -27.94
N ALA A 691 21.33 -24.34 -27.47
CA ALA A 691 22.50 -24.71 -28.24
C ALA A 691 22.96 -26.14 -27.92
N GLY A 692 24.01 -26.60 -28.61
CA GLY A 692 24.57 -27.94 -28.42
C GLY A 692 23.82 -29.01 -29.21
N GLY A 693 24.52 -29.68 -30.14
CA GLY A 693 23.99 -30.84 -30.86
C GLY A 693 22.76 -30.59 -31.75
N LEU A 694 22.33 -29.35 -31.95
CA LEU A 694 21.17 -29.04 -32.80
C LEU A 694 21.44 -29.38 -34.27
N THR A 695 20.45 -30.01 -34.89
CA THR A 695 20.43 -30.42 -36.29
C THR A 695 19.04 -30.17 -36.89
N LEU A 696 18.89 -30.41 -38.20
CA LEU A 696 17.60 -30.28 -38.88
C LEU A 696 16.54 -31.23 -38.29
N GLU A 697 16.97 -32.41 -37.83
CA GLU A 697 16.09 -33.48 -37.34
C GLU A 697 15.52 -33.18 -35.95
N ASN A 698 16.26 -32.48 -35.08
CA ASN A 698 15.89 -32.29 -33.68
C ASN A 698 15.42 -30.87 -33.33
N VAL A 699 15.70 -29.86 -34.17
CA VAL A 699 15.40 -28.45 -33.83
C VAL A 699 13.91 -28.19 -33.62
N ARG A 700 13.04 -28.85 -34.39
CA ARG A 700 11.58 -28.71 -34.24
C ARG A 700 11.09 -29.24 -32.89
N GLU A 701 11.62 -30.37 -32.44
CA GLU A 701 11.29 -30.94 -31.14
C GLU A 701 11.79 -30.04 -30.01
N GLY A 702 13.05 -29.60 -30.09
CA GLY A 702 13.65 -28.69 -29.10
C GLY A 702 12.86 -27.39 -28.97
N VAL A 703 12.49 -26.77 -30.10
CA VAL A 703 11.63 -25.57 -30.11
C VAL A 703 10.26 -25.84 -29.51
N GLY A 704 9.61 -26.95 -29.88
CA GLY A 704 8.28 -27.30 -29.38
C GLY A 704 8.21 -27.57 -27.88
N ARG A 705 9.23 -28.26 -27.34
CA ARG A 705 9.32 -28.62 -25.92
C ARG A 705 9.79 -27.47 -25.04
N VAL A 706 10.97 -26.92 -25.35
CA VAL A 706 11.64 -25.93 -24.49
C VAL A 706 11.03 -24.54 -24.65
N ARG A 707 10.41 -24.26 -25.81
CA ARG A 707 9.95 -22.93 -26.23
C ARG A 707 11.06 -21.88 -26.04
N PRO A 708 12.26 -22.14 -26.57
CA PRO A 708 13.39 -21.27 -26.37
C PRO A 708 13.15 -19.94 -27.10
N TRP A 709 13.83 -18.92 -26.62
CA TRP A 709 13.78 -17.60 -27.23
C TRP A 709 14.59 -17.53 -28.53
N GLY A 710 15.66 -18.32 -28.62
CA GLY A 710 16.39 -18.57 -29.85
C GLY A 710 17.08 -19.93 -29.85
N VAL A 711 17.62 -20.32 -30.99
CA VAL A 711 18.42 -21.53 -31.19
C VAL A 711 19.79 -21.16 -31.78
N ASP A 712 20.85 -21.84 -31.36
CA ASP A 712 22.20 -21.68 -31.88
C ASP A 712 22.71 -23.00 -32.46
N VAL A 713 23.06 -22.99 -33.75
CA VAL A 713 23.60 -24.16 -34.44
C VAL A 713 25.00 -23.90 -34.99
N SER A 714 25.87 -24.88 -34.80
CA SER A 714 27.24 -24.84 -35.28
C SER A 714 27.55 -26.04 -36.18
N GLY A 715 27.84 -27.21 -35.61
CA GLY A 715 28.23 -28.41 -36.37
C GLY A 715 27.11 -29.04 -37.22
N GLY A 716 25.85 -28.97 -36.79
CA GLY A 716 24.71 -29.62 -37.47
C GLY A 716 24.39 -29.08 -38.86
N VAL A 717 24.99 -27.97 -39.26
CA VAL A 717 24.84 -27.33 -40.59
C VAL A 717 26.19 -27.17 -41.32
N GLU A 718 27.22 -27.89 -40.91
CA GLU A 718 28.51 -27.93 -41.62
C GLU A 718 28.49 -28.90 -42.81
N ARG A 719 29.39 -28.67 -43.77
CA ARG A 719 29.76 -29.64 -44.80
C ARG A 719 30.46 -30.84 -44.17
N GLU A 720 30.40 -31.99 -44.83
CA GLU A 720 31.22 -33.14 -44.46
C GLU A 720 32.70 -32.74 -44.44
N GLY A 721 33.42 -33.06 -43.35
CA GLY A 721 34.80 -32.61 -43.12
C GLY A 721 34.95 -31.30 -42.34
N GLY A 722 33.89 -30.51 -42.17
CA GLY A 722 33.91 -29.29 -41.32
C GLY A 722 34.55 -28.05 -41.96
N GLU A 723 34.75 -28.06 -43.28
CA GLU A 723 35.28 -26.96 -44.11
C GLU A 723 34.18 -25.96 -44.48
N GLY A 724 33.59 -25.31 -43.48
CA GLY A 724 32.54 -24.31 -43.66
C GLY A 724 31.12 -24.86 -43.63
N LYS A 725 30.17 -23.97 -43.86
CA LYS A 725 28.73 -24.20 -43.74
C LYS A 725 28.16 -24.76 -45.05
N ASP A 726 27.20 -25.65 -44.89
CA ASP A 726 26.37 -26.12 -45.98
C ASP A 726 25.13 -25.22 -46.04
N LEU A 727 25.08 -24.35 -47.05
CA LEU A 727 24.05 -23.32 -47.18
C LEU A 727 22.64 -23.91 -47.35
N ALA A 728 22.52 -25.09 -47.95
CA ALA A 728 21.24 -25.78 -48.07
C ALA A 728 20.76 -26.27 -46.70
N LYS A 729 21.67 -26.83 -45.88
CA LYS A 729 21.36 -27.21 -44.50
C LYS A 729 21.04 -26.00 -43.61
N VAL A 730 21.75 -24.88 -43.78
CA VAL A 730 21.46 -23.64 -43.06
C VAL A 730 20.04 -23.16 -43.37
N ALA A 731 19.67 -23.02 -44.65
CA ALA A 731 18.35 -22.56 -45.04
C ALA A 731 17.24 -23.50 -44.55
N ALA A 732 17.45 -24.82 -44.64
CA ALA A 732 16.52 -25.81 -44.11
C ALA A 732 16.37 -25.71 -42.58
N PHE A 733 17.48 -25.54 -41.86
CA PHE A 733 17.49 -25.37 -40.41
C PHE A 733 16.75 -24.11 -39.97
N VAL A 734 17.01 -22.96 -40.62
CA VAL A 734 16.33 -21.70 -40.33
C VAL A 734 14.82 -21.85 -40.50
N ARG A 735 14.36 -22.43 -41.62
CA ARG A 735 12.93 -22.69 -41.85
C ARG A 735 12.34 -23.62 -40.78
N ALA A 736 13.04 -24.70 -40.44
CA ALA A 736 12.58 -25.67 -39.46
C ALA A 736 12.46 -25.07 -38.05
N ALA A 737 13.45 -24.29 -37.61
CA ALA A 737 13.43 -23.59 -36.32
C ALA A 737 12.30 -22.57 -36.26
N LYS A 738 12.12 -21.79 -37.34
CA LYS A 738 11.11 -20.72 -37.42
C LYS A 738 9.68 -21.21 -37.72
N GLY A 739 9.48 -22.51 -37.90
CA GLY A 739 8.16 -23.08 -38.23
C GLY A 739 7.65 -22.71 -39.63
N LEU A 740 8.52 -22.28 -40.54
CA LEU A 740 8.19 -21.96 -41.93
C LEU A 740 8.08 -23.28 -42.74
N GLY A 741 7.08 -23.36 -43.63
CA GLY A 741 6.84 -24.54 -44.48
C GLY A 741 8.06 -24.94 -45.32
N VAL A 742 8.18 -26.25 -45.60
CA VAL A 742 9.18 -26.77 -46.55
C VAL A 742 8.51 -26.77 -47.91
N GLU A 743 8.71 -25.72 -48.69
CA GLU A 743 8.43 -25.76 -50.14
C GLU A 743 9.63 -26.34 -50.89
#